data_AF-A0A1X7R4V1-F1
#
_entry.id   AF-A0A1X7R4V1-F1
#
_cell.length_a   1.000
_cell.length_b   1.000
_cell.length_c   1.000
_cell.angle_alpha   90.00
_cell.angle_beta   90.00
_cell.angle_gamma   90.00
#
_symmetry.space_group_name_H-M   'P 1'
#
loop_
_entity.id
_entity.type
_entity.pdbx_description
1 polymer ?
#
loop_
_entity_poly.entity_id
_entity_poly.type
_entity_poly.pdbx_seq_one_letter_code
_entity_poly.pdbx_strand_id
1 'polypeptide(L)'
;MNRVIKRYITGNLEKTLYDAFVADTRSLNKSSKLYSPQNIFNNKSEGVRSSKNYQKNRTITDKWLQDALNTRVEIKGPKVVSLQLPIILKTLQRLRTTNNTHLYFKLMKRLNSTKINWVTTNYATSIKEQYEDNIPPEFYHELSSMLYKISLRLRHFKDEDDINALSKFTLNLISQYIVLLEKRKTKLHVNFWKNVISVILKSKSLIYKEEILTLIKRLNLSSEEVNFGEILKEYTNLYFYLETDQLLELENYVKGCLVLKGSDMSGILEESQLKIFSPLLVRTLQKYIMCGMEESYDHLAKLMVRNFSTILDEHDIATIDNLCKNEALTAFSTYLGLTSFANEDIAFDTLRESLLIEQGSFLNILRKLQENNIDPYSSTYLGKLDFVLFKVEGKERPRLEHWEKEFPPILSYFANTNTPLPIKKFFVNTLMQHLVGDRYVGYVIAVLQTLYVRFKFDVPLGECQEDYSLTSTGFHPLFKLIEHSSYATMCSFRLFEHMLKLQKNGKFKFQPEDFNYLFISASDINDNMLFNYYLLHYLELYGHQNCNVETKDWVLPDKLIWITKKDFKFGISEESLEIIKNVYVENGGKQLTQDNGGGIYSLFSDDKYKTAKKENKNQTKPFKSKLQDVLRNSNLTKEGYSTEIDFRYADSLANLLEYIEPVRDLN
;
A
#
# COMPACT_ATOMS: atom_id res chain seq x y z
N MET A 1 20.17 -26.38 -1.02
CA MET A 1 18.85 -26.42 -1.72
C MET A 1 18.45 -25.00 -2.14
N ASN A 2 19.37 -24.30 -2.83
CA ASN A 2 19.36 -22.85 -3.09
C ASN A 2 19.26 -22.52 -4.60
N ARG A 3 18.61 -23.40 -5.38
CA ARG A 3 18.59 -23.34 -6.86
C ARG A 3 17.21 -23.37 -7.51
N VAL A 4 16.12 -23.40 -6.71
CA VAL A 4 14.74 -23.51 -7.25
C VAL A 4 13.89 -22.27 -6.93
N ILE A 5 14.12 -21.57 -5.81
CA ILE A 5 13.39 -20.32 -5.48
C ILE A 5 13.98 -19.10 -6.23
N LYS A 6 15.26 -19.18 -6.65
CA LYS A 6 15.89 -18.21 -7.58
C LYS A 6 15.28 -18.23 -9.00
N ARG A 7 14.37 -19.18 -9.30
CA ARG A 7 13.73 -19.39 -10.62
C ARG A 7 12.25 -19.01 -10.69
N TYR A 8 11.64 -18.56 -9.60
CA TYR A 8 10.20 -18.26 -9.57
C TYR A 8 9.86 -16.82 -9.15
N ILE A 9 10.87 -16.04 -8.79
CA ILE A 9 10.78 -14.61 -8.47
C ILE A 9 11.45 -13.82 -9.62
N THR A 10 11.53 -14.46 -10.80
CA THR A 10 12.39 -14.21 -11.99
C THR A 10 11.61 -14.40 -13.33
N GLY A 11 10.29 -14.09 -13.35
CA GLY A 11 9.31 -14.28 -14.42
C GLY A 11 9.06 -13.21 -15.52
N ASN A 12 8.72 -11.92 -15.30
CA ASN A 12 8.51 -10.93 -16.40
C ASN A 12 8.63 -9.36 -16.33
N LEU A 13 9.21 -8.63 -15.34
CA LEU A 13 10.12 -7.53 -15.81
C LEU A 13 11.20 -8.17 -16.69
N GLU A 14 11.49 -9.40 -16.29
CA GLU A 14 12.19 -10.52 -16.86
C GLU A 14 11.63 -10.99 -18.23
N LYS A 15 12.22 -10.60 -19.31
CA LYS A 15 13.62 -10.98 -19.38
C LYS A 15 14.47 -9.70 -19.49
N THR A 16 13.95 -8.66 -18.84
CA THR A 16 14.47 -7.30 -18.58
C THR A 16 14.66 -6.57 -19.88
N LEU A 17 13.50 -6.07 -20.34
CA LEU A 17 13.32 -5.45 -21.64
C LEU A 17 13.58 -6.44 -22.80
N TYR A 18 13.34 -7.74 -22.50
CA TYR A 18 14.19 -8.88 -22.87
C TYR A 18 15.18 -8.72 -24.00
N ASP A 19 16.37 -8.37 -23.54
CA ASP A 19 17.43 -7.81 -24.35
C ASP A 19 16.90 -6.47 -24.82
N ALA A 20 17.25 -5.37 -24.16
CA ALA A 20 16.75 -3.99 -24.39
C ALA A 20 16.85 -3.48 -25.85
N PHE A 21 17.36 -4.30 -26.76
CA PHE A 21 16.80 -4.80 -28.04
C PHE A 21 17.97 -5.67 -28.58
N VAL A 22 17.97 -7.03 -28.64
CA VAL A 22 19.22 -7.81 -28.94
C VAL A 22 20.08 -7.19 -30.06
N ALA A 23 21.14 -6.50 -29.64
CA ALA A 23 22.32 -5.98 -30.33
C ALA A 23 22.13 -5.40 -31.75
N ASP A 24 22.41 -4.11 -31.89
CA ASP A 24 23.07 -3.52 -33.06
C ASP A 24 24.17 -4.46 -33.60
N THR A 25 23.84 -5.36 -34.55
CA THR A 25 24.75 -6.14 -35.41
C THR A 25 25.82 -7.06 -34.74
N ARG A 26 25.93 -8.33 -35.20
CA ARG A 26 27.02 -9.32 -34.95
C ARG A 26 26.89 -10.08 -33.61
N SER A 27 26.89 -11.42 -33.54
CA SER A 27 27.82 -12.39 -34.14
C SER A 27 27.20 -13.80 -34.28
N LEU A 28 27.82 -14.61 -35.13
CA LEU A 28 27.40 -15.93 -35.60
C LEU A 28 27.04 -16.98 -34.52
N ASN A 29 26.05 -17.82 -34.85
CA ASN A 29 25.89 -19.23 -34.43
C ASN A 29 26.05 -19.58 -32.93
N LYS A 30 24.95 -19.98 -32.27
CA LYS A 30 24.71 -21.37 -31.80
C LYS A 30 23.58 -21.44 -30.76
N SER A 31 22.64 -22.34 -31.04
CA SER A 31 21.81 -23.16 -30.16
C SER A 31 21.51 -22.70 -28.72
N SER A 32 20.22 -22.61 -28.38
CA SER A 32 19.68 -23.38 -27.27
C SER A 32 18.15 -23.48 -27.32
N LYS A 33 17.66 -24.72 -27.12
CA LYS A 33 16.25 -25.07 -26.87
C LYS A 33 15.85 -24.55 -25.47
N LEU A 34 14.58 -24.15 -25.29
CA LEU A 34 13.64 -24.75 -24.31
C LEU A 34 12.39 -23.88 -24.01
N TYR A 35 11.28 -24.63 -23.87
CA TYR A 35 9.98 -24.39 -23.24
C TYR A 35 8.96 -23.37 -23.80
N SER A 36 7.77 -23.92 -24.10
CA SER A 36 6.56 -23.25 -24.56
C SER A 36 5.45 -23.44 -23.51
N PRO A 37 4.64 -22.41 -23.19
CA PRO A 37 3.31 -22.61 -22.63
C PRO A 37 2.25 -22.41 -23.72
N GLN A 38 1.49 -23.47 -23.99
CA GLN A 38 0.25 -23.42 -24.79
C GLN A 38 -0.91 -22.95 -23.91
N ASN A 39 -1.96 -22.43 -24.57
CA ASN A 39 -3.31 -22.09 -24.07
C ASN A 39 -3.59 -20.62 -23.73
N ILE A 40 -3.73 -19.77 -24.76
CA ILE A 40 -4.59 -18.57 -24.70
C ILE A 40 -5.23 -18.35 -26.08
N PHE A 41 -6.08 -19.27 -26.53
CA PHE A 41 -7.09 -19.03 -27.59
C PHE A 41 -8.15 -20.12 -27.51
N ASN A 42 -8.77 -20.27 -26.34
CA ASN A 42 -10.04 -20.97 -26.21
C ASN A 42 -10.68 -20.47 -24.92
N ASN A 43 -11.49 -19.42 -25.03
CA ASN A 43 -12.61 -19.27 -24.11
C ASN A 43 -13.88 -19.07 -24.93
N LYS A 44 -14.82 -19.93 -24.57
CA LYS A 44 -16.14 -20.13 -25.11
C LYS A 44 -16.94 -18.82 -25.04
N SER A 45 -17.42 -18.37 -26.19
CA SER A 45 -18.71 -17.68 -26.27
C SER A 45 -19.65 -18.64 -26.99
N GLU A 46 -20.70 -19.05 -26.28
CA GLU A 46 -21.84 -19.74 -26.87
C GLU A 46 -22.52 -18.81 -27.87
N GLY A 47 -22.88 -19.34 -29.04
CA GLY A 47 -23.51 -18.58 -30.13
C GLY A 47 -22.81 -18.74 -31.48
N VAL A 48 -22.65 -19.97 -31.95
CA VAL A 48 -22.17 -20.30 -33.29
C VAL A 48 -23.17 -19.83 -34.35
N ARG A 49 -22.76 -18.83 -35.16
CA ARG A 49 -22.97 -18.73 -36.63
C ARG A 49 -22.55 -17.35 -37.17
N SER A 50 -21.25 -17.06 -37.24
CA SER A 50 -20.76 -15.96 -38.12
C SER A 50 -19.29 -16.05 -38.56
N SER A 51 -18.60 -17.18 -38.37
CA SER A 51 -17.14 -17.26 -38.59
C SER A 51 -16.69 -17.45 -40.06
N LYS A 52 -17.59 -17.52 -41.05
CA LYS A 52 -17.20 -17.69 -42.46
C LYS A 52 -17.19 -16.39 -43.31
N ASN A 53 -17.87 -15.32 -42.89
CA ASN A 53 -17.93 -14.08 -43.67
C ASN A 53 -16.86 -13.01 -43.29
N TYR A 54 -16.27 -13.09 -42.09
CA TYR A 54 -15.21 -12.14 -41.65
C TYR A 54 -13.82 -12.41 -42.24
N GLN A 55 -13.64 -13.47 -43.03
CA GLN A 55 -12.34 -13.82 -43.63
C GLN A 55 -12.08 -13.15 -45.00
N LYS A 56 -13.09 -12.57 -45.66
CA LYS A 56 -12.97 -12.04 -47.04
C LYS A 56 -12.40 -10.62 -47.18
N ASN A 57 -12.41 -9.79 -46.12
CA ASN A 57 -12.03 -8.36 -46.20
C ASN A 57 -10.86 -7.95 -45.27
N ARG A 58 -9.84 -8.80 -45.07
CA ARG A 58 -8.68 -8.42 -44.23
C ARG A 58 -7.65 -7.63 -45.04
N THR A 59 -7.33 -6.41 -44.59
CA THR A 59 -6.28 -5.59 -45.19
C THR A 59 -4.89 -6.24 -44.99
N ILE A 60 -3.88 -5.78 -45.73
CA ILE A 60 -2.50 -6.25 -45.57
C ILE A 60 -2.02 -6.03 -44.13
N THR A 61 -2.36 -4.89 -43.53
CA THR A 61 -2.06 -4.57 -42.13
C THR A 61 -2.72 -5.55 -41.16
N ASP A 62 -3.99 -5.92 -41.38
CA ASP A 62 -4.73 -6.84 -40.48
C ASP A 62 -4.14 -8.25 -40.50
N LYS A 63 -3.77 -8.74 -41.70
CA LYS A 63 -3.12 -10.05 -41.85
C LYS A 63 -1.77 -10.05 -41.15
N TRP A 64 -0.97 -9.00 -41.37
CA TRP A 64 0.34 -8.87 -40.74
C TRP A 64 0.25 -8.80 -39.21
N LEU A 65 -0.70 -8.05 -38.66
CA LEU A 65 -0.92 -7.97 -37.20
C LEU A 65 -1.28 -9.33 -36.59
N GLN A 66 -2.15 -10.09 -37.28
CA GLN A 66 -2.51 -11.43 -36.83
C GLN A 66 -1.30 -12.37 -36.81
N ASP A 67 -0.47 -12.31 -37.84
CA ASP A 67 0.75 -13.11 -37.95
C ASP A 67 1.80 -12.70 -36.90
N ALA A 68 1.97 -11.40 -36.68
CA ALA A 68 2.91 -10.84 -35.69
C ALA A 68 2.56 -11.26 -34.25
N LEU A 69 1.26 -11.38 -33.95
CA LEU A 69 0.76 -11.76 -32.62
C LEU A 69 0.70 -13.27 -32.42
N ASN A 70 0.56 -14.07 -33.47
CA ASN A 70 0.57 -15.54 -33.40
C ASN A 70 1.99 -16.12 -33.20
N THR A 71 2.10 -17.27 -32.55
CA THR A 71 3.39 -17.90 -32.14
C THR A 71 3.94 -18.92 -33.14
N ARG A 72 3.21 -19.26 -34.22
CA ARG A 72 3.53 -20.39 -35.11
C ARG A 72 4.07 -20.03 -36.49
N VAL A 73 4.31 -18.75 -36.80
CA VAL A 73 4.75 -18.32 -38.14
C VAL A 73 6.19 -17.82 -38.11
N GLU A 74 7.12 -18.63 -38.58
CA GLU A 74 8.46 -18.19 -38.99
C GLU A 74 8.35 -17.49 -40.35
N ILE A 75 8.54 -16.16 -40.36
CA ILE A 75 8.48 -15.39 -41.61
C ILE A 75 9.90 -15.31 -42.19
N LYS A 76 10.07 -15.84 -43.41
CA LYS A 76 11.30 -15.83 -44.20
C LYS A 76 11.57 -14.44 -44.81
N GLY A 77 12.76 -13.88 -44.56
CA GLY A 77 13.45 -12.85 -45.38
C GLY A 77 12.78 -11.47 -45.53
N PRO A 78 13.52 -10.43 -45.96
CA PRO A 78 13.01 -9.05 -45.93
C PRO A 78 12.14 -8.77 -47.16
N LYS A 79 10.83 -8.96 -47.04
CA LYS A 79 9.86 -8.25 -47.88
C LYS A 79 9.53 -6.94 -47.19
N VAL A 80 9.71 -5.80 -47.86
CA VAL A 80 9.23 -4.51 -47.37
C VAL A 80 7.70 -4.58 -47.30
N VAL A 81 7.12 -4.32 -46.14
CA VAL A 81 5.66 -4.39 -45.92
C VAL A 81 5.10 -2.98 -45.78
N SER A 82 3.97 -2.69 -46.44
CA SER A 82 3.27 -1.42 -46.24
C SER A 82 2.23 -1.58 -45.14
N LEU A 83 2.39 -0.85 -44.03
CA LEU A 83 1.50 -0.91 -42.85
C LEU A 83 0.85 0.44 -42.60
N GLN A 84 -0.42 0.40 -42.22
CA GLN A 84 -1.17 1.59 -41.84
C GLN A 84 -0.86 1.99 -40.39
N LEU A 85 -0.18 3.12 -40.22
CA LEU A 85 0.24 3.64 -38.91
C LEU A 85 -0.93 3.74 -37.90
N PRO A 86 -2.11 4.28 -38.26
CA PRO A 86 -3.24 4.41 -37.33
C PRO A 86 -3.74 3.06 -36.79
N ILE A 87 -3.75 2.02 -37.61
CA ILE A 87 -4.20 0.67 -37.20
C ILE A 87 -3.20 0.06 -36.21
N ILE A 88 -1.91 0.22 -36.47
CA ILE A 88 -0.86 -0.28 -35.57
C ILE A 88 -0.92 0.43 -34.21
N LEU A 89 -0.99 1.77 -34.20
CA LEU A 89 -1.10 2.55 -32.96
C LEU A 89 -2.35 2.18 -32.16
N LYS A 90 -3.52 2.07 -32.81
CA LYS A 90 -4.76 1.64 -32.16
C LYS A 90 -4.65 0.24 -31.55
N THR A 91 -3.90 -0.66 -32.20
CA THR A 91 -3.66 -2.01 -31.68
C THR A 91 -2.76 -1.99 -30.44
N LEU A 92 -1.68 -1.19 -30.45
CA LEU A 92 -0.80 -1.00 -29.28
C LEU A 92 -1.56 -0.39 -28.09
N GLN A 93 -2.34 0.67 -28.35
CA GLN A 93 -3.20 1.30 -27.35
C GLN A 93 -4.18 0.29 -26.73
N ARG A 94 -4.82 -0.55 -27.55
CA ARG A 94 -5.71 -1.61 -27.07
C ARG A 94 -4.97 -2.61 -26.18
N LEU A 95 -3.79 -3.07 -26.59
CA LEU A 95 -2.99 -4.00 -25.78
C LEU A 95 -2.56 -3.38 -24.45
N ARG A 96 -2.21 -2.08 -24.45
CA ARG A 96 -1.92 -1.32 -23.23
C ARG A 96 -3.15 -1.22 -22.34
N THR A 97 -4.32 -0.83 -22.86
CA THR A 97 -5.54 -0.69 -22.05
C THR A 97 -6.03 -2.02 -21.48
N THR A 98 -5.95 -3.12 -22.25
CA THR A 98 -6.31 -4.47 -21.79
C THR A 98 -5.21 -5.17 -20.96
N ASN A 99 -4.18 -4.46 -20.53
CA ASN A 99 -3.09 -4.97 -19.68
C ASN A 99 -2.31 -6.18 -20.26
N ASN A 100 -2.25 -6.32 -21.59
CA ASN A 100 -1.59 -7.45 -22.24
C ASN A 100 -0.13 -7.11 -22.60
N THR A 101 0.68 -6.89 -21.56
CA THR A 101 2.06 -6.38 -21.65
C THR A 101 2.98 -7.25 -22.53
N HIS A 102 2.84 -8.57 -22.46
CA HIS A 102 3.66 -9.49 -23.26
C HIS A 102 3.39 -9.34 -24.76
N LEU A 103 2.12 -9.31 -25.19
CA LEU A 103 1.78 -9.13 -26.59
C LEU A 103 2.15 -7.73 -27.11
N TYR A 104 2.06 -6.71 -26.24
CA TYR A 104 2.50 -5.35 -26.57
C TYR A 104 3.98 -5.31 -26.98
N PHE A 105 4.88 -5.81 -26.11
CA PHE A 105 6.31 -5.79 -26.41
C PHE A 105 6.71 -6.76 -27.53
N LYS A 106 5.99 -7.88 -27.69
CA LYS A 106 6.14 -8.76 -28.85
C LYS A 106 5.86 -8.04 -30.17
N LEU A 107 4.77 -7.26 -30.22
CA LEU A 107 4.41 -6.48 -31.40
C LEU A 107 5.44 -5.38 -31.68
N MET A 108 5.86 -4.62 -30.67
CA MET A 108 6.92 -3.61 -30.79
C MET A 108 8.22 -4.19 -31.35
N LYS A 109 8.64 -5.38 -30.89
CA LYS A 109 9.81 -6.09 -31.43
C LYS A 109 9.65 -6.43 -32.91
N ARG A 110 8.48 -6.94 -33.30
CA ARG A 110 8.19 -7.26 -34.71
C ARG A 110 8.27 -6.02 -35.58
N LEU A 111 7.71 -4.91 -35.12
CA LEU A 111 7.77 -3.62 -35.83
C LEU A 111 9.22 -3.16 -36.02
N ASN A 112 10.06 -3.21 -34.98
CA ASN A 112 11.46 -2.78 -35.08
C ASN A 112 12.31 -3.69 -36.00
N SER A 113 11.99 -4.99 -36.07
CA SER A 113 12.71 -5.95 -36.92
C SER A 113 12.24 -6.00 -38.38
N THR A 114 11.16 -5.31 -38.73
CA THR A 114 10.53 -5.37 -40.06
C THR A 114 10.83 -4.09 -40.84
N LYS A 115 11.21 -4.21 -42.13
CA LYS A 115 11.26 -3.05 -43.03
C LYS A 115 9.84 -2.63 -43.41
N ILE A 116 9.40 -1.48 -42.90
CA ILE A 116 8.01 -1.02 -43.04
C ILE A 116 7.95 0.26 -43.84
N ASN A 117 7.07 0.29 -44.85
CA ASN A 117 6.61 1.53 -45.47
C ASN A 117 5.36 2.01 -44.72
N TRP A 118 5.47 3.15 -44.04
CA TRP A 118 4.36 3.71 -43.27
C TRP A 118 3.37 4.44 -44.17
N VAL A 119 2.08 4.10 -44.03
CA VAL A 119 0.97 4.74 -44.73
C VAL A 119 0.08 5.46 -43.71
N THR A 120 -0.13 6.75 -43.90
CA THR A 120 -1.07 7.57 -43.10
C THR A 120 -2.47 7.60 -43.73
N THR A 121 -3.44 8.19 -43.02
CA THR A 121 -4.89 8.15 -43.31
C THR A 121 -5.31 8.65 -44.69
N ASN A 122 -4.44 9.34 -45.42
CA ASN A 122 -4.67 9.71 -46.81
C ASN A 122 -3.91 8.72 -47.70
N TYR A 123 -4.65 7.75 -48.26
CA TYR A 123 -4.21 6.62 -49.09
C TYR A 123 -3.33 6.96 -50.33
N ALA A 124 -2.83 8.18 -50.49
CA ALA A 124 -2.09 8.67 -51.64
C ALA A 124 -0.61 9.02 -51.38
N THR A 125 -0.19 9.26 -50.14
CA THR A 125 1.21 9.62 -49.84
C THR A 125 1.90 8.52 -49.04
N SER A 126 2.64 7.65 -49.74
CA SER A 126 3.66 6.84 -49.08
C SER A 126 4.71 7.79 -48.52
N ILE A 127 4.95 7.74 -47.21
CA ILE A 127 5.98 8.56 -46.56
C ILE A 127 7.34 7.91 -46.80
N LYS A 128 7.72 7.72 -48.07
CA LYS A 128 9.07 7.26 -48.42
C LYS A 128 10.11 8.31 -48.03
N GLU A 129 9.78 9.60 -48.16
CA GLU A 129 10.78 10.67 -48.03
C GLU A 129 11.06 11.15 -46.59
N GLN A 130 10.21 10.87 -45.59
CA GLN A 130 10.45 11.37 -44.21
C GLN A 130 10.94 10.32 -43.20
N TYR A 131 10.76 9.03 -43.49
CA TYR A 131 10.98 7.94 -42.51
C TYR A 131 11.84 6.79 -43.03
N GLU A 132 12.57 6.96 -44.14
CA GLU A 132 13.57 6.00 -44.60
C GLU A 132 14.45 5.58 -43.40
N ASP A 133 14.30 4.32 -43.02
CA ASP A 133 14.99 3.62 -41.92
C ASP A 133 14.59 3.87 -40.46
N ASN A 134 13.52 4.62 -40.13
CA ASN A 134 13.25 4.96 -38.72
C ASN A 134 11.76 4.95 -38.28
N ILE A 135 11.53 4.54 -37.02
CA ILE A 135 10.22 4.49 -36.36
C ILE A 135 9.59 5.91 -36.28
N PRO A 136 8.27 6.06 -36.56
CA PRO A 136 7.54 7.33 -36.38
C PRO A 136 7.51 7.83 -34.93
N PRO A 137 7.53 9.15 -34.67
CA PRO A 137 7.55 9.72 -33.32
C PRO A 137 6.36 9.29 -32.45
N GLU A 138 5.20 8.97 -33.03
CA GLU A 138 3.99 8.53 -32.33
C GLU A 138 4.21 7.22 -31.55
N PHE A 139 5.12 6.36 -32.00
CA PHE A 139 5.48 5.15 -31.26
C PHE A 139 6.23 5.47 -29.97
N TYR A 140 7.05 6.52 -29.95
CA TYR A 140 7.72 6.96 -28.73
C TYR A 140 6.70 7.47 -27.71
N HIS A 141 5.65 8.16 -28.18
CA HIS A 141 4.57 8.67 -27.33
C HIS A 141 3.70 7.54 -26.74
N GLU A 142 3.38 6.52 -27.53
CA GLU A 142 2.66 5.34 -27.03
C GLU A 142 3.54 4.51 -26.09
N LEU A 143 4.83 4.34 -26.41
CA LEU A 143 5.77 3.65 -25.54
C LEU A 143 5.94 4.35 -24.20
N SER A 144 6.08 5.69 -24.16
CA SER A 144 6.17 6.41 -22.88
C SER A 144 4.92 6.22 -22.03
N SER A 145 3.73 6.16 -22.65
CA SER A 145 2.47 5.87 -21.96
C SER A 145 2.42 4.45 -21.38
N MET A 146 2.99 3.47 -22.08
CA MET A 146 3.13 2.11 -21.56
C MET A 146 4.11 2.03 -20.39
N LEU A 147 5.29 2.66 -20.50
CA LEU A 147 6.30 2.67 -19.43
C LEU A 147 5.76 3.36 -18.18
N TYR A 148 5.05 4.48 -18.34
CA TYR A 148 4.37 5.16 -17.23
C TYR A 148 3.38 4.22 -16.54
N LYS A 149 2.53 3.53 -17.30
CA LYS A 149 1.56 2.56 -16.77
C LYS A 149 2.23 1.40 -16.01
N ILE A 150 3.37 0.90 -16.49
CA ILE A 150 4.17 -0.12 -15.78
C ILE A 150 4.66 0.46 -14.45
N SER A 151 5.24 1.66 -14.46
CA SER A 151 5.76 2.28 -13.24
C SER A 151 4.69 2.50 -12.15
N LEU A 152 3.41 2.67 -12.51
CA LEU A 152 2.32 2.82 -11.54
C LEU A 152 2.05 1.55 -10.71
N ARG A 153 2.53 0.39 -11.18
CA ARG A 153 2.38 -0.92 -10.50
C ARG A 153 3.54 -1.26 -9.57
N LEU A 154 4.69 -0.64 -9.78
CA LEU A 154 5.89 -0.81 -8.95
C LEU A 154 5.80 0.22 -7.82
N ARG A 155 5.44 -0.22 -6.61
CA ARG A 155 5.06 0.70 -5.49
C ARG A 155 5.80 0.42 -4.19
N HIS A 156 6.59 -0.65 -4.07
CA HIS A 156 7.18 -1.07 -2.79
C HIS A 156 8.70 -1.18 -2.84
N PHE A 157 9.36 -1.12 -1.68
CA PHE A 157 10.81 -1.32 -1.50
C PHE A 157 11.34 -2.64 -2.10
N LYS A 158 10.45 -3.60 -2.39
CA LYS A 158 10.78 -4.87 -3.04
C LYS A 158 11.01 -4.75 -4.55
N ASP A 159 10.66 -3.60 -5.15
CA ASP A 159 10.70 -3.36 -6.59
C ASP A 159 11.84 -2.40 -7.01
N GLU A 160 12.80 -2.10 -6.12
CA GLU A 160 13.84 -1.08 -6.38
C GLU A 160 14.72 -1.39 -7.61
N ASP A 161 15.15 -2.65 -7.77
CA ASP A 161 15.93 -3.08 -8.93
C ASP A 161 15.16 -2.92 -10.24
N ASP A 162 13.86 -3.21 -10.20
CA ASP A 162 12.97 -3.11 -11.35
C ASP A 162 12.71 -1.66 -11.75
N ILE A 163 12.53 -0.78 -10.76
CA ILE A 163 12.41 0.67 -10.96
C ILE A 163 13.71 1.21 -11.56
N ASN A 164 14.87 0.83 -11.03
CA ASN A 164 16.17 1.26 -11.56
C ASN A 164 16.39 0.80 -13.01
N ALA A 165 16.05 -0.44 -13.34
CA ALA A 165 16.14 -0.95 -14.71
C ALA A 165 15.20 -0.19 -15.67
N LEU A 166 13.97 0.09 -15.24
CA LEU A 166 13.00 0.86 -16.00
C LEU A 166 13.47 2.31 -16.23
N SER A 167 14.05 2.95 -15.21
CA SER A 167 14.61 4.30 -15.32
C SER A 167 15.77 4.37 -16.32
N LYS A 168 16.73 3.42 -16.26
CA LYS A 168 17.84 3.34 -17.23
C LYS A 168 17.35 3.20 -18.67
N PHE A 169 16.37 2.33 -18.89
CA PHE A 169 15.77 2.18 -20.21
C PHE A 169 15.07 3.44 -20.71
N THR A 170 14.35 4.11 -19.81
CA THR A 170 13.62 5.33 -20.12
C THR A 170 14.57 6.48 -20.44
N LEU A 171 15.73 6.59 -19.77
CA LEU A 171 16.79 7.54 -20.11
C LEU A 171 17.37 7.30 -21.50
N ASN A 172 17.61 6.05 -21.87
CA ASN A 172 18.04 5.69 -23.23
C ASN A 172 16.98 6.08 -24.28
N LEU A 173 15.70 5.84 -23.98
CA LEU A 173 14.59 6.23 -24.85
C LEU A 173 14.54 7.75 -25.07
N ILE A 174 14.77 8.56 -24.03
CA ILE A 174 14.87 10.01 -24.14
C ILE A 174 16.01 10.40 -25.08
N SER A 175 17.19 9.81 -24.89
CA SER A 175 18.37 10.12 -25.71
C SER A 175 18.12 9.83 -27.19
N GLN A 176 17.48 8.69 -27.51
CA GLN A 176 17.10 8.36 -28.89
C GLN A 176 16.05 9.32 -29.46
N TYR A 177 15.09 9.73 -28.64
CA TYR A 177 14.07 10.69 -29.04
C TYR A 177 14.67 12.06 -29.35
N ILE A 178 15.63 12.55 -28.56
CA ILE A 178 16.34 13.81 -28.83
C ILE A 178 17.04 13.78 -30.19
N VAL A 179 17.78 12.70 -30.50
CA VAL A 179 18.44 12.54 -31.80
C VAL A 179 17.43 12.55 -32.96
N LEU A 180 16.25 11.97 -32.75
CA LEU A 180 15.17 11.97 -33.74
C LEU A 180 14.59 13.39 -33.93
N LEU A 181 14.40 14.15 -32.86
CA LEU A 181 13.93 15.53 -32.92
C LEU A 181 14.89 16.42 -33.69
N GLU A 182 16.20 16.34 -33.39
CA GLU A 182 17.25 17.11 -34.07
C GLU A 182 17.29 16.84 -35.58
N LYS A 183 17.17 15.57 -35.98
CA LYS A 183 17.16 15.17 -37.38
C LYS A 183 15.91 15.64 -38.13
N ARG A 184 14.76 15.71 -37.45
CA ARG A 184 13.44 15.89 -38.10
C ARG A 184 12.79 17.25 -37.89
N LYS A 185 13.35 18.12 -37.03
CA LYS A 185 12.73 19.40 -36.63
C LYS A 185 11.27 19.25 -36.22
N THR A 186 10.99 18.20 -35.45
CA THR A 186 9.63 17.88 -34.97
C THR A 186 9.39 18.57 -33.64
N LYS A 187 8.15 19.03 -33.40
CA LYS A 187 7.78 19.71 -32.15
C LYS A 187 7.87 18.76 -30.95
N LEU A 188 8.20 19.32 -29.79
CA LEU A 188 8.21 18.59 -28.52
C LEU A 188 6.80 18.13 -28.14
N HIS A 189 6.69 16.92 -27.61
CA HIS A 189 5.42 16.36 -27.18
C HIS A 189 5.33 16.33 -25.65
N VAL A 190 4.41 17.13 -25.10
CA VAL A 190 4.29 17.38 -23.66
C VAL A 190 4.09 16.09 -22.85
N ASN A 191 3.14 15.25 -23.26
CA ASN A 191 2.84 13.99 -22.56
C ASN A 191 3.98 12.97 -22.65
N PHE A 192 4.82 13.05 -23.68
CA PHE A 192 5.99 12.18 -23.76
C PHE A 192 6.95 12.50 -22.62
N TRP A 193 7.35 13.77 -22.50
CA TRP A 193 8.29 14.25 -21.48
C TRP A 193 7.76 14.06 -20.06
N LYS A 194 6.49 14.40 -19.81
CA LYS A 194 5.83 14.17 -18.52
C LYS A 194 5.96 12.70 -18.08
N ASN A 195 5.61 11.77 -18.97
CA ASN A 195 5.61 10.34 -18.68
C ASN A 195 7.02 9.81 -18.40
N VAL A 196 8.00 10.15 -19.25
CA VAL A 196 9.37 9.64 -19.10
C VAL A 196 10.08 10.20 -17.88
N ILE A 197 9.92 11.50 -17.57
CA ILE A 197 10.48 12.12 -16.37
C ILE A 197 9.88 11.49 -15.11
N SER A 198 8.55 11.32 -15.09
CA SER A 198 7.84 10.69 -13.96
C SER A 198 8.35 9.27 -13.69
N VAL A 199 8.56 8.47 -14.75
CA VAL A 199 9.08 7.10 -14.63
C VAL A 199 10.48 7.10 -14.02
N ILE A 200 11.37 7.96 -14.53
CA ILE A 200 12.77 7.97 -14.10
C ILE A 200 12.87 8.41 -12.64
N LEU A 201 12.19 9.49 -12.25
CA LEU A 201 12.31 10.08 -10.92
C LEU A 201 11.71 9.22 -9.79
N LYS A 202 10.89 8.22 -10.12
CA LYS A 202 10.47 7.20 -9.14
C LYS A 202 11.62 6.39 -8.55
N SER A 203 12.78 6.35 -9.21
CA SER A 203 13.97 5.73 -8.62
C SER A 203 14.58 6.55 -7.49
N LYS A 204 14.13 7.80 -7.28
CA LYS A 204 14.64 8.74 -6.27
C LYS A 204 16.15 9.02 -6.40
N SER A 205 16.75 8.67 -7.53
CA SER A 205 18.19 8.83 -7.78
C SER A 205 18.53 10.25 -8.21
N LEU A 206 19.37 10.92 -7.43
CA LEU A 206 19.91 12.23 -7.77
C LEU A 206 20.72 12.20 -9.08
N ILE A 207 21.44 11.10 -9.34
CA ILE A 207 22.22 10.94 -10.57
C ILE A 207 21.30 10.98 -11.80
N TYR A 208 20.18 10.26 -11.77
CA TYR A 208 19.23 10.26 -12.90
C TYR A 208 18.50 11.59 -13.04
N LYS A 209 18.24 12.31 -11.95
CA LYS A 209 17.74 13.68 -12.00
C LYS A 209 18.71 14.58 -12.78
N GLU A 210 19.99 14.56 -12.43
CA GLU A 210 21.01 15.39 -13.12
C GLU A 210 21.20 14.99 -14.60
N GLU A 211 21.10 13.70 -14.92
CA GLU A 211 21.11 13.22 -16.31
C GLU A 211 19.92 13.78 -17.11
N ILE A 212 18.70 13.77 -16.56
CA ILE A 212 17.52 14.39 -17.20
C ILE A 212 17.78 15.88 -17.45
N LEU A 213 18.24 16.61 -16.44
CA LEU A 213 18.51 18.04 -16.56
C LEU A 213 19.57 18.34 -17.62
N THR A 214 20.58 17.49 -17.73
CA THR A 214 21.60 17.58 -18.78
C THR A 214 21.01 17.31 -20.17
N LEU A 215 20.13 16.30 -20.30
CA LEU A 215 19.45 16.00 -21.56
C LEU A 215 18.51 17.14 -21.99
N ILE A 216 17.80 17.77 -21.06
CA ILE A 216 16.95 18.94 -21.32
C ILE A 216 17.80 20.11 -21.85
N LYS A 217 18.94 20.40 -21.22
CA LYS A 217 19.87 21.46 -21.67
C LYS A 217 20.43 21.22 -23.07
N ARG A 218 20.56 19.95 -23.48
CA ARG A 218 21.08 19.57 -24.81
C ARG A 218 20.04 19.69 -25.93
N LEU A 219 18.78 19.94 -25.61
CA LEU A 219 17.77 20.16 -26.64
C LEU A 219 18.12 21.44 -27.42
N ASN A 220 18.30 21.32 -28.74
CA ASN A 220 18.40 22.46 -29.64
C ASN A 220 17.00 23.07 -29.84
N LEU A 221 16.57 23.87 -28.87
CA LEU A 221 15.24 24.46 -28.80
C LEU A 221 15.17 25.73 -29.66
N SER A 222 14.11 25.89 -30.44
CA SER A 222 13.76 27.19 -31.02
C SER A 222 13.37 28.19 -29.92
N SER A 223 13.32 29.49 -30.21
CA SER A 223 13.04 30.56 -29.23
C SER A 223 11.74 30.33 -28.42
N GLU A 224 10.71 29.77 -29.06
CA GLU A 224 9.44 29.40 -28.41
C GLU A 224 9.55 28.14 -27.54
N GLU A 225 10.46 27.22 -27.89
CA GLU A 225 10.68 25.95 -27.18
C GLU A 225 11.65 26.08 -26.00
N VAL A 226 12.47 27.15 -25.93
CA VAL A 226 13.34 27.46 -24.78
C VAL A 226 12.53 27.55 -23.49
N ASN A 227 11.34 28.15 -23.54
CA ASN A 227 10.44 28.23 -22.40
C ASN A 227 9.95 26.84 -21.95
N PHE A 228 9.75 25.91 -22.90
CA PHE A 228 9.36 24.54 -22.59
C PHE A 228 10.49 23.74 -21.93
N GLY A 229 11.76 23.99 -22.28
CA GLY A 229 12.91 23.41 -21.60
C GLY A 229 12.99 23.80 -20.12
N GLU A 230 12.76 25.07 -19.80
CA GLU A 230 12.70 25.52 -18.41
C GLU A 230 11.51 24.89 -17.66
N ILE A 231 10.33 24.78 -18.28
CA ILE A 231 9.19 24.05 -17.69
C ILE A 231 9.56 22.63 -17.29
N LEU A 232 10.21 21.88 -18.19
CA LEU A 232 10.58 20.48 -17.91
C LEU A 232 11.57 20.38 -16.76
N LYS A 233 12.49 21.35 -16.65
CA LYS A 233 13.41 21.45 -15.51
C LYS A 233 12.65 21.75 -14.22
N GLU A 234 11.69 22.67 -14.24
CA GLU A 234 10.90 22.97 -13.04
C GLU A 234 10.05 21.77 -12.61
N TYR A 235 9.43 21.09 -13.59
CA TYR A 235 8.69 19.85 -13.39
C TYR A 235 9.56 18.74 -12.80
N THR A 236 10.79 18.58 -13.30
CA THR A 236 11.77 17.59 -12.82
C THR A 236 12.14 17.83 -11.36
N ASN A 237 12.39 19.08 -10.97
CA ASN A 237 12.73 19.42 -9.60
C ASN A 237 11.55 19.20 -8.64
N LEU A 238 10.35 19.69 -8.99
CA LEU A 238 9.15 19.52 -8.16
C LEU A 238 8.86 18.03 -7.93
N TYR A 239 8.89 17.23 -8.99
CA TYR A 239 8.65 15.79 -8.91
C TYR A 239 9.71 15.09 -8.05
N PHE A 240 10.98 15.46 -8.20
CA PHE A 240 12.07 14.86 -7.42
C PHE A 240 11.89 15.10 -5.92
N TYR A 241 11.68 16.37 -5.50
CA TYR A 241 11.51 16.71 -4.10
C TYR A 241 10.27 16.04 -3.48
N LEU A 242 9.19 15.91 -4.26
CA LEU A 242 7.99 15.20 -3.83
C LEU A 242 8.24 13.69 -3.65
N GLU A 243 8.94 13.03 -4.57
CA GLU A 243 9.21 11.59 -4.47
C GLU A 243 10.25 11.22 -3.41
N THR A 244 11.20 12.10 -3.13
CA THR A 244 12.22 11.91 -2.07
C THR A 244 11.74 12.30 -0.68
N ASP A 245 10.48 12.75 -0.55
CA ASP A 245 9.91 13.27 0.72
C ASP A 245 10.75 14.41 1.34
N GLN A 246 11.46 15.19 0.51
CA GLN A 246 12.24 16.36 0.93
C GLN A 246 11.34 17.59 1.12
N LEU A 247 10.52 17.58 2.19
CA LEU A 247 9.41 18.52 2.38
C LEU A 247 9.83 19.99 2.50
N LEU A 248 10.96 20.27 3.17
CA LEU A 248 11.44 21.65 3.34
C LEU A 248 11.97 22.22 2.02
N GLU A 249 12.71 21.41 1.26
CA GLU A 249 13.19 21.76 -0.07
C GLU A 249 12.02 21.94 -1.03
N LEU A 250 11.01 21.08 -0.95
CA LEU A 250 9.77 21.18 -1.71
C LEU A 250 9.03 22.49 -1.42
N GLU A 251 8.89 22.84 -0.14
CA GLU A 251 8.28 24.11 0.29
C GLU A 251 9.05 25.33 -0.20
N ASN A 252 10.36 25.36 0.02
CA ASN A 252 11.22 26.46 -0.45
C ASN A 252 11.15 26.59 -1.97
N TYR A 253 11.09 25.46 -2.68
CA TYR A 253 10.99 25.44 -4.13
C TYR A 253 9.65 25.97 -4.64
N VAL A 254 8.54 25.59 -3.99
CA VAL A 254 7.20 26.10 -4.31
C VAL A 254 7.13 27.61 -4.04
N LYS A 255 7.50 28.05 -2.82
CA LYS A 255 7.43 29.46 -2.39
C LYS A 255 8.39 30.37 -3.17
N GLY A 256 9.57 29.88 -3.53
CA GLY A 256 10.63 30.66 -4.18
C GLY A 256 10.60 30.60 -5.70
N CYS A 257 10.69 29.40 -6.30
CA CYS A 257 10.91 29.26 -7.75
C CYS A 257 9.60 29.21 -8.55
N LEU A 258 8.60 28.46 -8.09
CA LEU A 258 7.33 28.28 -8.81
C LEU A 258 6.44 29.52 -8.76
N VAL A 259 6.47 30.30 -7.68
CA VAL A 259 5.71 31.57 -7.55
C VAL A 259 6.25 32.64 -8.49
N LEU A 260 7.57 32.87 -8.45
CA LEU A 260 8.22 33.93 -9.25
C LEU A 260 8.15 33.63 -10.74
N LYS A 261 8.33 32.36 -11.13
CA LYS A 261 8.23 31.97 -12.55
C LYS A 261 6.80 31.70 -12.99
N GLY A 262 5.88 31.35 -12.10
CA GLY A 262 4.49 31.01 -12.43
C GLY A 262 3.69 32.19 -12.99
N SER A 263 3.92 33.41 -12.49
CA SER A 263 3.33 34.63 -13.05
C SER A 263 3.84 34.91 -14.46
N ASP A 264 5.15 34.78 -14.68
CA ASP A 264 5.80 34.99 -15.98
C ASP A 264 5.43 33.88 -16.98
N MET A 265 5.26 32.64 -16.50
CA MET A 265 4.89 31.47 -17.28
C MET A 265 3.44 31.50 -17.76
N SER A 266 2.50 32.02 -16.97
CA SER A 266 1.07 32.08 -17.31
C SER A 266 0.74 32.99 -18.51
N GLY A 267 1.58 34.00 -18.79
CA GLY A 267 1.40 34.91 -19.92
C GLY A 267 2.11 34.49 -21.22
N ILE A 268 3.00 33.49 -21.16
CA ILE A 268 3.90 33.10 -22.26
C ILE A 268 3.59 31.70 -22.79
N LEU A 269 2.88 30.86 -22.02
CA LEU A 269 2.74 29.43 -22.28
C LEU A 269 1.32 29.00 -22.62
N GLU A 270 1.21 27.92 -23.38
CA GLU A 270 -0.08 27.28 -23.63
C GLU A 270 -0.59 26.57 -22.37
N GLU A 271 -1.90 26.68 -22.12
CA GLU A 271 -2.60 25.99 -21.01
C GLU A 271 -2.30 24.48 -20.98
N SER A 272 -2.08 23.86 -22.15
CA SER A 272 -1.72 22.45 -22.31
C SER A 272 -0.39 22.07 -21.66
N GLN A 273 0.57 23.01 -21.60
CA GLN A 273 1.90 22.82 -21.03
C GLN A 273 1.87 23.00 -19.51
N LEU A 274 1.08 23.94 -18.99
CA LEU A 274 0.93 24.16 -17.55
C LEU A 274 0.18 23.00 -16.86
N LYS A 275 -0.75 22.35 -17.56
CA LYS A 275 -1.50 21.18 -17.07
C LYS A 275 -0.63 19.97 -16.69
N ILE A 276 0.66 19.93 -17.06
CA ILE A 276 1.54 18.85 -16.60
C ILE A 276 1.77 18.88 -15.09
N PHE A 277 1.72 20.08 -14.48
CA PHE A 277 1.98 20.27 -13.06
C PHE A 277 0.80 19.84 -12.19
N SER A 278 -0.44 19.91 -12.69
CA SER A 278 -1.64 19.69 -11.88
C SER A 278 -1.59 18.42 -11.02
N PRO A 279 -1.24 17.22 -11.54
CA PRO A 279 -1.16 16.03 -10.69
C PRO A 279 -0.08 16.10 -9.59
N LEU A 280 1.02 16.82 -9.83
CA LEU A 280 2.05 17.03 -8.82
C LEU A 280 1.63 18.04 -7.78
N LEU A 281 1.03 19.16 -8.20
CA LEU A 281 0.55 20.19 -7.28
C LEU A 281 -0.54 19.62 -6.35
N VAL A 282 -1.45 18.80 -6.88
CA VAL A 282 -2.44 18.07 -6.08
C VAL A 282 -1.78 17.12 -5.07
N ARG A 283 -0.81 16.29 -5.50
CA ARG A 283 -0.09 15.39 -4.58
C ARG A 283 0.71 16.16 -3.53
N THR A 284 1.35 17.26 -3.90
CA THR A 284 2.06 18.15 -2.96
C THR A 284 1.10 18.76 -1.97
N LEU A 285 -0.08 19.20 -2.42
CA LEU A 285 -1.13 19.76 -1.56
C LEU A 285 -1.61 18.73 -0.53
N GLN A 286 -1.94 17.52 -0.99
CA GLN A 286 -2.29 16.39 -0.10
C GLN A 286 -1.18 16.14 0.92
N LYS A 287 0.09 16.13 0.49
CA LYS A 287 1.23 15.93 1.38
C LYS A 287 1.36 17.05 2.42
N TYR A 288 1.21 18.31 2.04
CA TYR A 288 1.23 19.43 2.99
C TYR A 288 0.08 19.40 3.99
N ILE A 289 -1.12 19.00 3.56
CA ILE A 289 -2.28 18.79 4.44
C ILE A 289 -1.95 17.69 5.45
N MET A 290 -1.53 16.51 4.99
CA MET A 290 -1.16 15.37 5.86
C MET A 290 0.00 15.67 6.82
N CYS A 291 0.86 16.63 6.49
CA CYS A 291 1.98 17.05 7.35
C CYS A 291 1.67 18.29 8.21
N GLY A 292 0.44 18.80 8.19
CA GLY A 292 0.04 19.98 8.97
C GLY A 292 0.84 21.24 8.61
N MET A 293 1.20 21.43 7.34
CA MET A 293 1.95 22.59 6.86
C MET A 293 1.01 23.69 6.39
N GLU A 294 0.35 24.35 7.35
CA GLU A 294 -0.79 25.25 7.09
C GLU A 294 -0.52 26.37 6.09
N GLU A 295 0.53 27.15 6.35
CA GLU A 295 0.94 28.22 5.46
C GLU A 295 1.29 27.71 4.06
N SER A 296 1.79 26.48 3.95
CA SER A 296 2.29 25.91 2.69
C SER A 296 1.16 25.36 1.83
N TYR A 297 0.16 24.68 2.40
CA TYR A 297 -1.00 24.24 1.63
C TYR A 297 -1.88 25.42 1.21
N ASP A 298 -2.03 26.45 2.06
CA ASP A 298 -2.82 27.65 1.72
C ASP A 298 -2.16 28.44 0.60
N HIS A 299 -0.84 28.62 0.69
CA HIS A 299 -0.06 29.26 -0.35
C HIS A 299 -0.10 28.48 -1.68
N LEU A 300 0.06 27.16 -1.63
CA LEU A 300 0.00 26.30 -2.82
C LEU A 300 -1.38 26.33 -3.48
N ALA A 301 -2.46 26.30 -2.72
CA ALA A 301 -3.82 26.40 -3.26
C ALA A 301 -4.05 27.71 -4.01
N LYS A 302 -3.62 28.85 -3.45
CA LYS A 302 -3.68 30.16 -4.12
C LYS A 302 -2.92 30.14 -5.43
N LEU A 303 -1.75 29.51 -5.47
CA LEU A 303 -0.91 29.38 -6.67
C LEU A 303 -1.55 28.45 -7.72
N MET A 304 -2.15 27.34 -7.30
CA MET A 304 -2.87 26.40 -8.19
C MET A 304 -4.04 27.09 -8.91
N VAL A 305 -4.80 27.93 -8.20
CA VAL A 305 -5.94 28.68 -8.74
C VAL A 305 -5.49 29.84 -9.63
N ARG A 306 -4.54 30.66 -9.17
CA ARG A 306 -4.17 31.92 -9.85
C ARG A 306 -3.21 31.74 -11.03
N ASN A 307 -2.24 30.82 -10.93
CA ASN A 307 -1.11 30.76 -11.86
C ASN A 307 -1.14 29.53 -12.76
N PHE A 308 -1.73 28.42 -12.30
CA PHE A 308 -1.72 27.14 -13.02
C PHE A 308 -3.09 26.71 -13.53
N SER A 309 -4.16 27.46 -13.21
CA SER A 309 -5.57 27.12 -13.55
C SER A 309 -5.87 25.63 -13.35
N THR A 310 -5.39 25.07 -12.24
CA THR A 310 -5.48 23.62 -12.01
C THR A 310 -6.93 23.24 -11.76
N ILE A 311 -7.44 22.33 -12.59
CA ILE A 311 -8.77 21.75 -12.44
C ILE A 311 -8.61 20.46 -11.64
N LEU A 312 -9.23 20.42 -10.45
CA LEU A 312 -9.35 19.20 -9.66
C LEU A 312 -10.42 18.30 -10.29
N ASP A 313 -10.11 17.02 -10.49
CA ASP A 313 -11.13 16.05 -10.91
C ASP A 313 -11.97 15.57 -9.70
N GLU A 314 -13.07 14.85 -9.97
CA GLU A 314 -13.97 14.36 -8.90
C GLU A 314 -13.26 13.52 -7.85
N HIS A 315 -12.26 12.73 -8.26
CA HIS A 315 -11.49 11.89 -7.36
C HIS A 315 -10.56 12.74 -6.48
N ASP A 316 -9.86 13.71 -7.06
CA ASP A 316 -8.99 14.65 -6.35
C ASP A 316 -9.80 15.51 -5.37
N ILE A 317 -10.98 15.98 -5.78
CA ILE A 317 -11.94 16.69 -4.92
C ILE A 317 -12.33 15.82 -3.73
N ALA A 318 -12.80 14.59 -3.97
CA ALA A 318 -13.21 13.69 -2.89
C ALA A 318 -12.03 13.33 -1.96
N THR A 319 -10.83 13.17 -2.51
CA THR A 319 -9.63 12.85 -1.72
C THR A 319 -9.22 14.03 -0.84
N ILE A 320 -9.16 15.25 -1.41
CA ILE A 320 -8.80 16.45 -0.67
C ILE A 320 -9.88 16.80 0.35
N ASP A 321 -11.18 16.69 0.01
CA ASP A 321 -12.28 16.93 0.94
C ASP A 321 -12.21 15.96 2.13
N ASN A 322 -12.01 14.66 1.88
CA ASN A 322 -11.80 13.69 2.96
C ASN A 322 -10.56 14.02 3.80
N LEU A 323 -9.44 14.43 3.19
CA LEU A 323 -8.26 14.88 3.95
C LEU A 323 -8.58 16.12 4.78
N CYS A 324 -9.24 17.12 4.22
CA CYS A 324 -9.69 18.30 4.96
C CYS A 324 -10.69 17.94 6.07
N LYS A 325 -11.54 16.94 5.88
CA LYS A 325 -12.44 16.41 6.92
C LYS A 325 -11.71 15.57 7.95
N ASN A 326 -10.58 14.95 7.64
CA ASN A 326 -9.79 14.23 8.63
C ASN A 326 -8.93 15.21 9.45
N GLU A 327 -8.26 16.14 8.77
CA GLU A 327 -7.37 17.16 9.35
C GLU A 327 -8.14 18.41 9.86
N ALA A 328 -9.45 18.42 9.66
CA ALA A 328 -10.35 19.46 10.12
C ALA A 328 -10.09 20.88 9.61
N LEU A 329 -9.82 20.96 8.31
CA LEU A 329 -9.53 22.17 7.56
C LEU A 329 -10.80 22.70 6.85
N THR A 330 -11.88 22.97 7.60
CA THR A 330 -13.19 23.39 7.04
C THR A 330 -13.14 24.72 6.30
N ALA A 331 -12.42 25.71 6.84
CA ALA A 331 -12.23 26.99 6.18
C ALA A 331 -11.47 26.84 4.85
N PHE A 332 -10.50 25.92 4.80
CA PHE A 332 -9.71 25.65 3.60
C PHE A 332 -10.49 24.84 2.57
N SER A 333 -11.29 23.83 2.99
CA SER A 333 -12.18 23.11 2.07
C SER A 333 -13.25 24.02 1.47
N THR A 334 -13.77 24.96 2.27
CA THR A 334 -14.69 26.02 1.82
C THR A 334 -14.01 26.97 0.83
N TYR A 335 -12.77 27.40 1.10
CA TYR A 335 -11.97 28.21 0.16
C TYR A 335 -11.74 27.49 -1.17
N LEU A 336 -11.51 26.18 -1.15
CA LEU A 336 -11.37 25.36 -2.35
C LEU A 336 -12.72 25.03 -3.03
N GLY A 337 -13.85 25.41 -2.43
CA GLY A 337 -15.20 25.12 -2.94
C GLY A 337 -15.57 23.64 -2.92
N LEU A 338 -14.95 22.84 -2.04
CA LEU A 338 -15.14 21.39 -1.97
C LEU A 338 -16.37 20.98 -1.15
N THR A 339 -16.89 21.88 -0.32
CA THR A 339 -18.07 21.64 0.50
C THR A 339 -19.34 21.77 -0.33
N SER A 340 -19.96 20.64 -0.70
CA SER A 340 -21.41 20.63 -0.88
C SER A 340 -22.03 20.76 0.51
N PHE A 341 -22.80 21.81 0.77
CA PHE A 341 -23.61 21.96 1.99
C PHE A 341 -24.71 20.88 2.02
N ALA A 342 -24.32 19.62 2.17
CA ALA A 342 -25.22 18.51 2.31
C ALA A 342 -25.48 18.31 3.80
N ASN A 343 -26.30 19.19 4.40
CA ASN A 343 -26.89 19.04 5.74
C ASN A 343 -26.04 18.27 6.77
N GLU A 344 -24.74 18.54 6.87
CA GLU A 344 -23.96 18.10 8.03
C GLU A 344 -24.45 18.95 9.22
N ASP A 345 -24.64 18.30 10.37
CA ASP A 345 -25.22 18.91 11.57
C ASP A 345 -24.44 20.17 11.93
N ILE A 346 -25.01 21.35 11.68
CA ILE A 346 -24.40 22.67 11.99
C ILE A 346 -23.92 22.69 13.45
N ALA A 347 -24.61 21.98 14.34
CA ALA A 347 -24.24 21.79 15.73
C ALA A 347 -22.91 21.03 15.92
N PHE A 348 -22.67 19.96 15.14
CA PHE A 348 -21.40 19.23 15.17
C PHE A 348 -20.28 20.06 14.57
N ASP A 349 -20.52 20.78 13.47
CA ASP A 349 -19.50 21.64 12.86
C ASP A 349 -19.11 22.79 13.80
N THR A 350 -20.08 23.39 14.50
CA THR A 350 -19.81 24.43 15.50
C THR A 350 -19.00 23.87 16.68
N LEU A 351 -19.37 22.69 17.19
CA LEU A 351 -18.62 22.00 18.24
C LEU A 351 -17.19 21.69 17.77
N ARG A 352 -17.06 21.13 16.57
CA ARG A 352 -15.80 20.76 15.96
C ARG A 352 -14.90 21.98 15.79
N GLU A 353 -15.39 23.08 15.22
CA GLU A 353 -14.65 24.34 15.12
C GLU A 353 -14.21 24.84 16.50
N SER A 354 -15.10 24.75 17.50
CA SER A 354 -14.76 25.14 18.87
C SER A 354 -13.66 24.26 19.50
N LEU A 355 -13.56 22.98 19.14
CA LEU A 355 -12.53 22.05 19.59
C LEU A 355 -11.21 22.23 18.81
N LEU A 356 -11.27 22.76 17.57
CA LEU A 356 -10.11 22.95 16.70
C LEU A 356 -9.40 24.28 16.90
N ILE A 357 -10.17 25.35 17.12
CA ILE A 357 -9.68 26.72 17.37
C ILE A 357 -8.88 26.78 18.66
N GLU A 358 -9.15 25.88 19.61
CA GLU A 358 -8.32 25.77 20.79
C GLU A 358 -6.93 25.24 20.42
N GLN A 359 -5.93 26.13 20.50
CA GLN A 359 -4.52 25.78 20.55
C GLN A 359 -4.13 25.15 21.91
N GLY A 360 -4.98 24.26 22.43
CA GLY A 360 -4.92 23.73 23.79
C GLY A 360 -4.41 22.28 23.86
N SER A 361 -3.82 21.93 25.01
CA SER A 361 -3.48 20.55 25.37
C SER A 361 -4.72 19.64 25.37
N PHE A 362 -4.51 18.33 25.24
CA PHE A 362 -5.57 17.31 25.22
C PHE A 362 -6.59 17.45 26.36
N LEU A 363 -6.16 17.97 27.52
CA LEU A 363 -7.03 18.31 28.64
C LEU A 363 -8.19 19.25 28.27
N ASN A 364 -7.95 20.30 27.49
CA ASN A 364 -8.99 21.28 27.16
C ASN A 364 -10.10 20.66 26.31
N ILE A 365 -9.75 19.74 25.41
CA ILE A 365 -10.71 18.97 24.63
C ILE A 365 -11.59 18.14 25.56
N LEU A 366 -11.00 17.41 26.52
CA LEU A 366 -11.76 16.63 27.50
C LEU A 366 -12.69 17.50 28.34
N ARG A 367 -12.24 18.71 28.73
CA ARG A 367 -13.07 19.70 29.45
C ARG A 367 -14.29 20.10 28.63
N LYS A 368 -14.10 20.45 27.36
CA LYS A 368 -15.20 20.82 26.47
C LYS A 368 -16.18 19.68 26.20
N LEU A 369 -15.68 18.46 26.04
CA LEU A 369 -16.57 17.30 25.89
C LEU A 369 -17.45 17.16 27.14
N GLN A 370 -16.87 17.33 28.34
CA GLN A 370 -17.61 17.27 29.59
C GLN A 370 -18.59 18.45 29.76
N GLU A 371 -18.15 19.69 29.54
CA GLU A 371 -18.97 20.90 29.68
C GLU A 371 -20.19 20.90 28.75
N ASN A 372 -20.05 20.34 27.55
CA ASN A 372 -21.14 20.21 26.58
C ASN A 372 -21.95 18.91 26.74
N ASN A 373 -21.69 18.09 27.76
CA ASN A 373 -22.32 16.78 27.98
C ASN A 373 -22.26 15.86 26.75
N ILE A 374 -21.13 15.86 26.06
CA ILE A 374 -20.91 15.03 24.87
C ILE A 374 -20.47 13.64 25.32
N ASP A 375 -21.24 12.64 24.92
CA ASP A 375 -20.81 11.24 24.97
C ASP A 375 -20.13 10.88 23.63
N PRO A 376 -18.80 10.65 23.62
CA PRO A 376 -18.05 10.29 22.41
C PRO A 376 -18.52 9.00 21.73
N TYR A 377 -19.21 8.12 22.47
CA TYR A 377 -19.67 6.82 21.99
C TYR A 377 -21.17 6.81 21.66
N SER A 378 -21.87 7.94 21.83
CA SER A 378 -23.26 8.05 21.38
C SER A 378 -23.36 7.95 19.85
N SER A 379 -24.50 7.47 19.34
CA SER A 379 -24.76 7.36 17.90
C SER A 379 -24.57 8.66 17.12
N THR A 380 -24.69 9.81 17.79
CA THR A 380 -24.52 11.14 17.20
C THR A 380 -23.05 11.46 16.88
N TYR A 381 -22.12 11.03 17.74
CA TYR A 381 -20.70 11.42 17.68
C TYR A 381 -19.73 10.27 17.39
N LEU A 382 -20.22 9.02 17.37
CA LEU A 382 -19.42 7.83 17.09
C LEU A 382 -18.64 7.97 15.77
N GLY A 383 -17.31 7.83 15.84
CA GLY A 383 -16.39 7.96 14.70
C GLY A 383 -16.20 9.38 14.16
N LYS A 384 -16.96 10.37 14.65
CA LYS A 384 -16.81 11.78 14.20
C LYS A 384 -15.72 12.53 14.96
N LEU A 385 -15.33 12.06 16.13
CA LEU A 385 -14.31 12.69 16.97
C LEU A 385 -12.88 12.18 16.69
N ASP A 386 -12.67 11.39 15.64
CA ASP A 386 -11.36 10.82 15.28
C ASP A 386 -10.31 11.90 15.01
N PHE A 387 -10.73 13.11 14.59
CA PHE A 387 -9.83 14.26 14.40
C PHE A 387 -9.11 14.69 15.69
N VAL A 388 -9.63 14.31 16.87
CA VAL A 388 -8.99 14.59 18.16
C VAL A 388 -7.62 13.89 18.27
N LEU A 389 -7.40 12.79 17.54
CA LEU A 389 -6.09 12.11 17.48
C LEU A 389 -4.95 13.06 17.07
N PHE A 390 -5.23 14.01 16.19
CA PHE A 390 -4.25 15.01 15.73
C PHE A 390 -3.97 16.11 16.76
N LYS A 391 -4.77 16.17 17.83
CA LYS A 391 -4.61 17.11 18.94
C LYS A 391 -3.99 16.47 20.18
N VAL A 392 -3.85 15.14 20.19
CA VAL A 392 -3.20 14.42 21.29
C VAL A 392 -1.72 14.78 21.38
N GLU A 393 -1.08 15.36 20.34
CA GLU A 393 0.14 16.19 20.43
C GLU A 393 0.64 16.75 19.07
N GLY A 394 1.57 17.71 19.11
CA GLY A 394 2.14 18.42 17.95
C GLY A 394 3.24 17.67 17.18
N LYS A 395 3.88 18.36 16.21
CA LYS A 395 4.80 17.83 15.16
C LYS A 395 6.01 17.01 15.63
N GLU A 396 6.33 16.98 16.93
CA GLU A 396 7.48 16.26 17.48
C GLU A 396 7.06 15.01 18.26
N ARG A 397 7.82 13.93 18.12
CA ARG A 397 7.54 12.65 18.75
C ARG A 397 7.78 12.71 20.28
N PRO A 398 6.75 12.70 21.16
CA PRO A 398 6.95 12.81 22.61
C PRO A 398 7.88 11.78 23.19
N ARG A 399 8.66 12.19 24.19
CA ARG A 399 9.39 11.28 25.08
C ARG A 399 8.54 10.94 26.32
N LEU A 400 8.97 9.94 27.09
CA LEU A 400 8.22 9.51 28.28
C LEU A 400 8.08 10.63 29.32
N GLU A 401 9.09 11.50 29.45
CA GLU A 401 9.09 12.64 30.37
C GLU A 401 8.01 13.68 30.04
N HIS A 402 7.52 13.69 28.80
CA HIS A 402 6.40 14.53 28.42
C HIS A 402 5.09 14.01 29.03
N TRP A 403 4.79 12.72 28.86
CA TRP A 403 3.62 12.08 29.46
C TRP A 403 3.62 12.15 31.00
N GLU A 404 4.80 12.10 31.62
CA GLU A 404 4.93 12.33 33.07
C GLU A 404 4.49 13.73 33.52
N LYS A 405 4.52 14.71 32.62
CA LYS A 405 4.04 16.08 32.88
C LYS A 405 2.58 16.27 32.48
N GLU A 406 2.12 15.61 31.41
CA GLU A 406 0.75 15.74 30.90
C GLU A 406 -0.30 14.95 31.71
N PHE A 407 0.05 13.79 32.27
CA PHE A 407 -0.91 13.00 33.05
C PHE A 407 -1.37 13.67 34.35
N PRO A 408 -0.51 14.23 35.21
CA PRO A 408 -0.94 14.86 36.46
C PRO A 408 -2.07 15.89 36.32
N PRO A 409 -2.03 16.88 35.38
CA PRO A 409 -3.13 17.83 35.24
C PRO A 409 -4.42 17.18 34.74
N ILE A 410 -4.35 16.20 33.84
CA ILE A 410 -5.53 15.47 33.33
C ILE A 410 -6.19 14.65 34.44
N LEU A 411 -5.39 13.90 35.20
CA LEU A 411 -5.89 13.05 36.28
C LEU A 411 -6.43 13.87 37.46
N SER A 412 -5.79 14.98 37.77
CA SER A 412 -6.30 15.93 38.77
C SER A 412 -7.64 16.51 38.34
N TYR A 413 -7.82 16.82 37.05
CA TYR A 413 -9.11 17.25 36.53
C TYR A 413 -10.18 16.17 36.70
N PHE A 414 -9.91 14.93 36.28
CA PHE A 414 -10.86 13.81 36.42
C PHE A 414 -11.29 13.56 37.88
N ALA A 415 -10.36 13.66 38.82
CA ALA A 415 -10.65 13.51 40.25
C ALA A 415 -11.50 14.66 40.79
N ASN A 416 -11.29 15.89 40.31
CA ASN A 416 -11.94 17.09 40.83
C ASN A 416 -13.34 17.35 40.23
N THR A 417 -13.62 16.86 39.02
CA THR A 417 -14.87 17.19 38.29
C THR A 417 -15.83 16.02 38.12
N ASN A 418 -15.60 14.88 38.78
CA ASN A 418 -16.39 13.65 38.62
C ASN A 418 -16.63 13.31 37.13
N THR A 419 -15.56 13.31 36.34
CA THR A 419 -15.66 13.11 34.88
C THR A 419 -16.38 11.80 34.53
N PRO A 420 -17.38 11.84 33.62
CA PRO A 420 -18.11 10.65 33.18
C PRO A 420 -17.19 9.55 32.62
N LEU A 421 -17.56 8.28 32.87
CA LEU A 421 -16.83 7.12 32.38
C LEU A 421 -16.59 7.13 30.86
N PRO A 422 -17.56 7.51 29.98
CA PRO A 422 -17.31 7.59 28.54
C PRO A 422 -16.15 8.53 28.16
N ILE A 423 -16.00 9.65 28.85
CA ILE A 423 -14.91 10.61 28.59
C ILE A 423 -13.56 10.05 29.06
N LYS A 424 -13.54 9.35 30.21
CA LYS A 424 -12.35 8.65 30.70
C LYS A 424 -11.90 7.54 29.74
N LYS A 425 -12.84 6.76 29.21
CA LYS A 425 -12.57 5.74 28.18
C LYS A 425 -12.06 6.37 26.88
N PHE A 426 -12.67 7.46 26.44
CA PHE A 426 -12.24 8.22 25.26
C PHE A 426 -10.82 8.75 25.40
N PHE A 427 -10.42 9.24 26.58
CA PHE A 427 -9.04 9.63 26.86
C PHE A 427 -8.05 8.49 26.59
N VAL A 428 -8.30 7.31 27.17
CA VAL A 428 -7.38 6.16 27.01
C VAL A 428 -7.40 5.61 25.59
N ASN A 429 -8.57 5.47 24.97
CA ASN A 429 -8.68 4.93 23.62
C ASN A 429 -8.01 5.84 22.59
N THR A 430 -8.19 7.17 22.70
CA THR A 430 -7.53 8.14 21.82
C THR A 430 -6.00 8.15 22.06
N LEU A 431 -5.55 8.08 23.31
CA LEU A 431 -4.13 7.93 23.65
C LEU A 431 -3.55 6.66 23.04
N MET A 432 -4.22 5.52 23.17
CA MET A 432 -3.78 4.23 22.64
C MET A 432 -3.68 4.24 21.12
N GLN A 433 -4.68 4.78 20.43
CA GLN A 433 -4.66 4.91 18.98
C GLN A 433 -3.51 5.81 18.51
N HIS A 434 -3.26 6.93 19.19
CA HIS A 434 -2.13 7.81 18.91
C HIS A 434 -0.78 7.09 19.10
N LEU A 435 -0.60 6.41 20.24
CA LEU A 435 0.63 5.69 20.57
C LEU A 435 0.94 4.55 19.60
N VAL A 436 -0.08 3.78 19.20
CA VAL A 436 0.09 2.62 18.31
C VAL A 436 0.42 3.02 16.88
N GLY A 437 -0.03 4.18 16.42
CA GLY A 437 0.23 4.66 15.06
C GLY A 437 1.71 4.94 14.74
N ASP A 438 2.54 5.19 15.77
CA ASP A 438 3.80 5.92 15.55
C ASP A 438 4.98 5.50 16.45
N ARG A 439 4.82 4.48 17.33
CA ARG A 439 5.85 4.08 18.31
C ARG A 439 6.08 2.55 18.36
N TYR A 440 7.16 2.14 19.02
CA TYR A 440 7.49 0.74 19.26
C TYR A 440 6.87 0.21 20.56
N VAL A 441 6.66 -1.11 20.65
CA VAL A 441 5.99 -1.82 21.77
C VAL A 441 6.50 -1.38 23.15
N GLY A 442 7.82 -1.37 23.37
CA GLY A 442 8.41 -1.00 24.66
C GLY A 442 8.06 0.41 25.14
N TYR A 443 7.96 1.38 24.23
CA TYR A 443 7.57 2.75 24.59
C TYR A 443 6.11 2.82 25.03
N VAL A 444 5.21 2.15 24.30
CA VAL A 444 3.78 2.15 24.63
C VAL A 444 3.55 1.46 25.99
N ILE A 445 4.25 0.35 26.26
CA ILE A 445 4.22 -0.31 27.57
C ILE A 445 4.68 0.66 28.68
N ALA A 446 5.76 1.41 28.45
CA ALA A 446 6.26 2.37 29.44
C ALA A 446 5.27 3.51 29.71
N VAL A 447 4.62 4.05 28.67
CA VAL A 447 3.57 5.09 28.83
C VAL A 447 2.39 4.54 29.62
N LEU A 448 1.94 3.31 29.31
CA LEU A 448 0.86 2.65 30.05
C LEU A 448 1.25 2.35 31.50
N GLN A 449 2.48 1.92 31.76
CA GLN A 449 3.00 1.75 33.13
C GLN A 449 3.00 3.07 33.89
N THR A 450 3.41 4.17 33.24
CA THR A 450 3.35 5.49 33.84
C THR A 450 1.90 5.89 34.19
N LEU A 451 0.95 5.69 33.28
CA LEU A 451 -0.46 6.01 33.51
C LEU A 451 -1.10 5.14 34.61
N TYR A 452 -1.02 3.82 34.46
CA TYR A 452 -1.73 2.88 35.32
C TYR A 452 -0.99 2.57 36.62
N VAL A 453 0.33 2.34 36.60
CA VAL A 453 1.07 1.92 37.79
C VAL A 453 1.51 3.12 38.62
N ARG A 454 2.14 4.12 37.99
CA ARG A 454 2.66 5.29 38.70
C ARG A 454 1.56 6.27 39.07
N PHE A 455 0.68 6.62 38.13
CA PHE A 455 -0.38 7.59 38.37
C PHE A 455 -1.75 6.98 38.74
N LYS A 456 -1.87 5.64 38.77
CA LYS A 456 -3.06 4.92 39.28
C LYS A 456 -4.36 5.36 38.62
N PHE A 457 -4.37 5.43 37.29
CA PHE A 457 -5.60 5.66 36.54
C PHE A 457 -6.66 4.60 36.88
N ASP A 458 -7.91 5.04 37.09
CA ASP A 458 -8.95 4.28 37.76
C ASP A 458 -9.82 3.42 36.83
N VAL A 459 -9.71 3.60 35.51
CA VAL A 459 -10.50 2.84 34.52
C VAL A 459 -9.63 1.76 33.86
N PRO A 460 -9.87 0.46 34.14
CA PRO A 460 -9.14 -0.64 33.52
C PRO A 460 -9.28 -0.66 32.01
N LEU A 461 -8.25 -1.16 31.30
CA LEU A 461 -8.20 -1.09 29.84
C LEU A 461 -9.25 -1.98 29.16
N GLY A 462 -9.66 -3.09 29.77
CA GLY A 462 -10.75 -3.96 29.32
C GLY A 462 -12.12 -3.33 29.50
N GLU A 463 -12.31 -2.44 30.48
CA GLU A 463 -13.52 -1.62 30.57
C GLU A 463 -13.59 -0.55 29.47
N CYS A 464 -12.45 -0.19 28.86
CA CYS A 464 -12.41 0.71 27.70
C CYS A 464 -12.81 0.05 26.37
N GLN A 465 -13.09 -1.26 26.34
CA GLN A 465 -13.58 -1.95 25.15
C GLN A 465 -15.02 -1.54 24.84
N GLU A 466 -15.29 -1.15 23.59
CA GLU A 466 -16.62 -0.73 23.13
C GLU A 466 -17.12 -1.63 22.00
N ASP A 467 -18.37 -2.10 22.10
CA ASP A 467 -18.95 -3.11 21.20
C ASP A 467 -19.10 -2.64 19.74
N TYR A 468 -19.18 -1.32 19.50
CA TYR A 468 -19.44 -0.74 18.17
C TYR A 468 -18.18 -0.28 17.43
N SER A 469 -17.06 -0.05 18.16
CA SER A 469 -15.77 0.38 17.60
C SER A 469 -14.73 -0.70 17.85
N LEU A 470 -14.90 -1.79 17.10
CA LEU A 470 -14.29 -3.07 17.41
C LEU A 470 -12.76 -3.02 17.27
N THR A 471 -12.20 -2.44 16.20
CA THR A 471 -10.77 -2.62 15.91
C THR A 471 -9.80 -1.67 16.62
N SER A 472 -10.27 -0.72 17.45
CA SER A 472 -9.43 0.38 17.94
C SER A 472 -9.62 0.78 19.41
N THR A 473 -10.26 -0.07 20.22
CA THR A 473 -10.54 0.21 21.64
C THR A 473 -9.92 -0.83 22.60
N GLY A 474 -9.67 -0.41 23.84
CA GLY A 474 -9.13 -1.27 24.90
C GLY A 474 -7.80 -1.93 24.54
N PHE A 475 -7.75 -3.27 24.64
CA PHE A 475 -6.54 -4.05 24.35
C PHE A 475 -6.30 -4.31 22.85
N HIS A 476 -7.29 -4.13 21.97
CA HIS A 476 -7.16 -4.43 20.53
C HIS A 476 -6.00 -3.72 19.82
N PRO A 477 -5.75 -2.41 20.07
CA PRO A 477 -4.61 -1.70 19.47
C PRO A 477 -3.24 -2.33 19.79
N LEU A 478 -3.10 -3.04 20.92
CA LEU A 478 -1.84 -3.70 21.27
C LEU A 478 -1.51 -4.87 20.34
N PHE A 479 -2.50 -5.62 19.84
CA PHE A 479 -2.25 -6.69 18.87
C PHE A 479 -1.65 -6.14 17.58
N LYS A 480 -2.22 -5.03 17.07
CA LYS A 480 -1.69 -4.31 15.90
C LYS A 480 -0.28 -3.77 16.13
N LEU A 481 -0.03 -3.18 17.29
CA LEU A 481 1.31 -2.67 17.64
C LEU A 481 2.37 -3.78 17.65
N ILE A 482 2.01 -4.94 18.19
CA ILE A 482 2.91 -6.09 18.30
C ILE A 482 3.22 -6.67 16.92
N GLU A 483 2.25 -6.70 15.98
CA GLU A 483 2.48 -7.10 14.58
C GLU A 483 3.63 -6.31 13.94
N HIS A 484 3.67 -4.99 14.15
CA HIS A 484 4.67 -4.12 13.53
C HIS A 484 6.06 -4.18 14.18
N SER A 485 6.24 -4.97 15.26
CA SER A 485 7.49 -5.04 15.98
C SER A 485 8.21 -6.36 15.76
N SER A 486 9.38 -6.29 15.12
CA SER A 486 10.27 -7.43 14.87
C SER A 486 10.77 -8.15 16.14
N TYR A 487 10.50 -7.64 17.34
CA TYR A 487 11.01 -8.15 18.63
C TYR A 487 9.91 -8.37 19.67
N ALA A 488 8.66 -8.66 19.26
CA ALA A 488 7.52 -8.70 20.18
C ALA A 488 6.70 -9.99 20.10
N THR A 489 7.31 -11.11 19.66
CA THR A 489 6.57 -12.37 19.56
C THR A 489 6.22 -12.95 20.93
N MET A 490 7.07 -12.77 21.94
CA MET A 490 6.72 -13.15 23.31
C MET A 490 5.66 -12.24 23.89
N CYS A 491 5.69 -10.94 23.56
CA CYS A 491 4.61 -10.02 23.89
C CYS A 491 3.27 -10.49 23.30
N SER A 492 3.26 -10.93 22.03
CA SER A 492 2.05 -11.41 21.34
C SER A 492 1.44 -12.60 22.09
N PHE A 493 2.28 -13.57 22.45
CA PHE A 493 1.87 -14.75 23.20
C PHE A 493 1.35 -14.38 24.61
N ARG A 494 2.06 -13.50 25.33
CA ARG A 494 1.62 -13.08 26.69
C ARG A 494 0.33 -12.30 26.68
N LEU A 495 0.15 -11.40 25.72
CA LEU A 495 -1.09 -10.66 25.53
C LEU A 495 -2.23 -11.63 25.24
N PHE A 496 -2.04 -12.54 24.27
CA PHE A 496 -3.03 -13.55 23.92
C PHE A 496 -3.44 -14.41 25.12
N GLU A 497 -2.49 -14.96 25.88
CA GLU A 497 -2.76 -15.78 27.07
C GLU A 497 -3.57 -15.03 28.14
N HIS A 498 -3.24 -13.77 28.36
CA HIS A 498 -3.95 -12.94 29.33
C HIS A 498 -5.37 -12.61 28.83
N MET A 499 -5.52 -12.24 27.57
CA MET A 499 -6.82 -11.98 26.94
C MET A 499 -7.71 -13.23 26.91
N LEU A 500 -7.15 -14.42 26.70
CA LEU A 500 -7.88 -15.69 26.76
C LEU A 500 -8.46 -15.94 28.15
N LYS A 501 -7.73 -15.56 29.21
CA LYS A 501 -8.24 -15.63 30.59
C LYS A 501 -9.36 -14.61 30.84
N LEU A 502 -9.20 -13.37 30.34
CA LEU A 502 -10.24 -12.34 30.46
C LEU A 502 -11.50 -12.69 29.66
N GLN A 503 -11.34 -13.34 28.51
CA GLN A 503 -12.46 -13.83 27.70
C GLN A 503 -13.29 -14.87 28.45
N LYS A 504 -12.65 -15.81 29.16
CA LYS A 504 -13.37 -16.78 30.01
C LYS A 504 -14.19 -16.10 31.11
N ASN A 505 -13.75 -14.92 31.55
CA ASN A 505 -14.44 -14.11 32.55
C ASN A 505 -15.43 -13.09 31.93
N GLY A 506 -15.65 -13.13 30.62
CA GLY A 506 -16.54 -12.22 29.89
C GLY A 506 -16.05 -10.77 29.79
N LYS A 507 -14.78 -10.50 30.14
CA LYS A 507 -14.19 -9.15 30.18
C LYS A 507 -13.46 -8.73 28.91
N PHE A 508 -13.22 -9.69 28.00
CA PHE A 508 -12.58 -9.42 26.73
C PHE A 508 -13.22 -10.26 25.64
N LYS A 509 -13.39 -9.69 24.46
CA LYS A 509 -13.88 -10.40 23.28
C LYS A 509 -12.86 -10.23 22.16
N PHE A 510 -12.18 -11.31 21.81
CA PHE A 510 -11.32 -11.32 20.61
C PHE A 510 -12.10 -10.92 19.38
N GLN A 511 -11.39 -10.52 18.34
CA GLN A 511 -11.89 -10.25 17.00
C GLN A 511 -11.09 -11.04 15.96
N PRO A 512 -11.65 -11.34 14.78
CA PRO A 512 -10.90 -11.96 13.69
C PRO A 512 -9.60 -11.19 13.35
N GLU A 513 -9.61 -9.87 13.45
CA GLU A 513 -8.47 -8.98 13.24
C GLU A 513 -7.34 -9.23 14.24
N ASP A 514 -7.64 -9.47 15.52
CA ASP A 514 -6.63 -9.79 16.54
C ASP A 514 -5.83 -11.03 16.14
N PHE A 515 -6.52 -12.06 15.64
CA PHE A 515 -5.89 -13.29 15.17
C PHE A 515 -5.02 -13.06 13.93
N ASN A 516 -5.43 -12.19 13.00
CA ASN A 516 -4.59 -11.83 11.85
C ASN A 516 -3.24 -11.26 12.29
N TYR A 517 -3.24 -10.36 13.28
CA TYR A 517 -2.02 -9.80 13.85
C TYR A 517 -1.14 -10.87 14.51
N LEU A 518 -1.75 -11.80 15.24
CA LEU A 518 -1.06 -12.93 15.87
C LEU A 518 -0.44 -13.88 14.84
N PHE A 519 -1.14 -14.18 13.75
CA PHE A 519 -0.63 -15.05 12.68
C PHE A 519 0.55 -14.44 11.95
N ILE A 520 0.51 -13.14 11.65
CA ILE A 520 1.63 -12.42 11.02
C ILE A 520 2.84 -12.45 11.95
N SER A 521 2.66 -12.15 13.24
CA SER A 521 3.72 -12.22 14.26
C SER A 521 4.37 -13.61 14.34
N ALA A 522 3.58 -14.69 14.34
CA ALA A 522 4.12 -16.06 14.37
C ALA A 522 4.83 -16.45 13.07
N SER A 523 4.33 -15.98 11.92
CA SER A 523 4.92 -16.24 10.60
C SER A 523 6.28 -15.57 10.43
N ASP A 524 6.45 -14.36 10.97
CA ASP A 524 7.68 -13.56 10.82
C ASP A 524 8.94 -14.23 11.43
N ILE A 525 8.76 -14.96 12.53
CA ILE A 525 9.82 -15.74 13.21
C ILE A 525 9.88 -17.20 12.77
N ASN A 526 8.99 -17.60 11.87
CA ASN A 526 8.77 -18.96 11.44
C ASN A 526 8.43 -19.98 12.54
N ASP A 527 7.57 -19.64 13.51
CA ASP A 527 7.14 -20.55 14.57
C ASP A 527 5.83 -21.28 14.21
N ASN A 528 5.98 -22.49 13.66
CA ASN A 528 4.85 -23.37 13.30
C ASN A 528 3.98 -23.76 14.51
N MET A 529 4.57 -23.90 15.71
CA MET A 529 3.82 -24.32 16.89
C MET A 529 2.92 -23.20 17.37
N LEU A 530 3.47 -21.98 17.44
CA LEU A 530 2.72 -20.80 17.85
C LEU A 530 1.63 -20.44 16.83
N PHE A 531 1.93 -20.56 15.53
CA PHE A 531 0.94 -20.37 14.47
C PHE A 531 -0.24 -21.33 14.63
N ASN A 532 0.03 -22.63 14.81
CA ASN A 532 -1.00 -23.65 14.99
C ASN A 532 -1.79 -23.45 16.29
N TYR A 533 -1.14 -22.96 17.35
CA TYR A 533 -1.79 -22.63 18.60
C TYR A 533 -2.84 -21.51 18.42
N TYR A 534 -2.47 -20.42 17.76
CA TYR A 534 -3.41 -19.34 17.43
C TYR A 534 -4.52 -19.80 16.48
N LEU A 535 -4.19 -20.68 15.54
CA LEU A 535 -5.15 -21.21 14.57
C LEU A 535 -6.22 -22.03 15.26
N LEU A 536 -5.81 -22.91 16.18
CA LEU A 536 -6.73 -23.71 16.97
C LEU A 536 -7.74 -22.82 17.72
N HIS A 537 -7.27 -21.79 18.41
CA HIS A 537 -8.14 -20.86 19.13
C HIS A 537 -8.99 -19.99 18.22
N TYR A 538 -8.47 -19.56 17.07
CA TYR A 538 -9.28 -18.89 16.06
C TYR A 538 -10.43 -19.79 15.61
N LEU A 539 -10.14 -21.07 15.33
CA LEU A 539 -11.14 -22.03 14.92
C LEU A 539 -12.16 -22.28 16.05
N GLU A 540 -11.77 -22.41 17.30
CA GLU A 540 -12.70 -22.55 18.43
C GLU A 540 -13.70 -21.38 18.52
N LEU A 541 -13.23 -20.15 18.27
CA LEU A 541 -14.06 -18.95 18.40
C LEU A 541 -14.87 -18.64 17.14
N TYR A 542 -14.29 -18.82 15.96
CA TYR A 542 -14.83 -18.32 14.69
C TYR A 542 -15.06 -19.40 13.63
N GLY A 543 -14.61 -20.64 13.87
CA GLY A 543 -14.69 -21.72 12.88
C GLY A 543 -16.13 -22.02 12.44
N HIS A 544 -17.11 -21.84 13.33
CA HIS A 544 -18.53 -21.99 13.01
C HIS A 544 -19.04 -20.97 11.98
N GLN A 545 -18.51 -19.75 11.99
CA GLN A 545 -18.91 -18.67 11.06
C GLN A 545 -18.45 -18.94 9.62
N ASN A 546 -17.45 -19.82 9.49
CA ASN A 546 -16.86 -20.21 8.21
C ASN A 546 -17.54 -21.46 7.62
N CYS A 547 -18.57 -22.01 8.28
CA CYS A 547 -19.32 -23.19 7.85
C CYS A 547 -20.67 -22.79 7.24
N ASN A 548 -20.88 -23.13 5.97
CA ASN A 548 -22.22 -23.15 5.39
C ASN A 548 -22.84 -24.54 5.62
N VAL A 549 -23.79 -24.60 6.57
CA VAL A 549 -24.46 -25.85 6.99
C VAL A 549 -25.30 -26.46 5.87
N GLU A 550 -25.88 -25.62 5.00
CA GLU A 550 -26.74 -26.08 3.90
C GLU A 550 -25.94 -26.69 2.76
N THR A 551 -24.80 -26.09 2.42
CA THR A 551 -23.93 -26.58 1.34
C THR A 551 -22.86 -27.56 1.82
N LYS A 552 -22.74 -27.78 3.13
CA LYS A 552 -21.63 -28.52 3.77
C LYS A 552 -20.25 -28.03 3.33
N ASP A 553 -20.15 -26.75 2.99
CA ASP A 553 -18.87 -26.13 2.62
C ASP A 553 -18.34 -25.30 3.76
N TRP A 554 -17.04 -25.45 3.99
CA TRP A 554 -16.31 -24.74 5.01
C TRP A 554 -15.08 -24.11 4.35
N VAL A 555 -14.90 -22.79 4.51
CA VAL A 555 -13.83 -22.05 3.84
C VAL A 555 -13.18 -21.07 4.81
N LEU A 556 -11.86 -21.13 4.94
CA LEU A 556 -11.08 -20.15 5.70
C LEU A 556 -11.23 -18.74 5.07
N PRO A 557 -11.21 -17.66 5.87
CA PRO A 557 -11.13 -16.31 5.33
C PRO A 557 -9.97 -16.14 4.35
N ASP A 558 -10.17 -15.38 3.27
CA ASP A 558 -9.18 -15.17 2.21
C ASP A 558 -7.82 -14.69 2.73
N LYS A 559 -7.80 -13.88 3.81
CA LYS A 559 -6.58 -13.42 4.46
C LYS A 559 -5.80 -14.57 5.13
N LEU A 560 -6.49 -15.49 5.82
CA LEU A 560 -5.84 -16.67 6.41
C LEU A 560 -5.37 -17.64 5.34
N ILE A 561 -6.16 -17.81 4.27
CA ILE A 561 -5.74 -18.55 3.07
C ILE A 561 -4.47 -17.93 2.47
N TRP A 562 -4.39 -16.61 2.40
CA TRP A 562 -3.21 -15.92 1.88
C TRP A 562 -1.99 -16.12 2.78
N ILE A 563 -2.13 -15.97 4.10
CA ILE A 563 -1.03 -16.18 5.07
C ILE A 563 -0.51 -17.62 4.97
N THR A 564 -1.42 -18.61 4.96
CA THR A 564 -1.07 -20.04 4.87
C THR A 564 -0.50 -20.44 3.50
N LYS A 565 -0.93 -19.81 2.40
CA LYS A 565 -0.42 -20.10 1.04
C LYS A 565 0.90 -19.40 0.69
N LYS A 566 1.14 -18.20 1.21
CA LYS A 566 2.32 -17.40 0.86
C LYS A 566 3.58 -17.94 1.52
N ASP A 567 3.46 -18.50 2.71
CA ASP A 567 4.55 -19.13 3.46
C ASP A 567 4.30 -20.64 3.58
N PHE A 568 4.58 -21.38 2.50
CA PHE A 568 4.48 -22.85 2.37
C PHE A 568 5.22 -23.69 3.45
N LYS A 569 5.78 -23.06 4.50
CA LYS A 569 6.41 -23.72 5.66
C LYS A 569 5.44 -23.91 6.85
N PHE A 570 4.34 -23.15 6.94
CA PHE A 570 3.32 -23.27 8.00
C PHE A 570 2.19 -24.17 7.50
N GLY A 571 2.50 -25.47 7.41
CA GLY A 571 1.59 -26.46 6.82
C GLY A 571 0.36 -26.72 7.68
N ILE A 572 -0.78 -26.11 7.32
CA ILE A 572 -2.04 -26.84 7.44
C ILE A 572 -2.11 -27.71 6.19
N SER A 573 -1.94 -29.03 6.34
CA SER A 573 -2.12 -29.94 5.21
C SER A 573 -3.57 -29.88 4.72
N GLU A 574 -3.79 -30.18 3.44
CA GLU A 574 -5.16 -30.33 2.90
C GLU A 574 -5.95 -31.37 3.72
N GLU A 575 -5.28 -32.41 4.22
CA GLU A 575 -5.85 -33.42 5.12
C GLU A 575 -6.30 -32.82 6.48
N SER A 576 -5.52 -31.93 7.09
CA SER A 576 -5.94 -31.24 8.31
C SER A 576 -7.12 -30.31 8.06
N LEU A 577 -7.18 -29.64 6.90
CA LEU A 577 -8.33 -28.84 6.49
C LEU A 577 -9.58 -29.72 6.29
N GLU A 578 -9.43 -30.90 5.70
CA GLU A 578 -10.49 -31.89 5.51
C GLU A 578 -11.06 -32.37 6.85
N ILE A 579 -10.18 -32.65 7.83
CA ILE A 579 -10.59 -33.09 9.17
C ILE A 579 -11.28 -31.94 9.93
N ILE A 580 -10.77 -30.71 9.85
CA ILE A 580 -11.44 -29.53 10.43
C ILE A 580 -12.84 -29.36 9.80
N LYS A 581 -12.94 -29.47 8.47
CA LYS A 581 -14.21 -29.40 7.73
C LYS A 581 -15.18 -30.48 8.22
N ASN A 582 -14.73 -31.73 8.34
CA ASN A 582 -15.57 -32.83 8.79
C ASN A 582 -16.07 -32.64 10.22
N VAL A 583 -15.21 -32.20 11.15
CA VAL A 583 -15.62 -31.95 12.54
C VAL A 583 -16.69 -30.86 12.65
N TYR A 584 -16.59 -29.79 11.86
CA TYR A 584 -17.59 -28.71 11.86
C TYR A 584 -18.90 -29.11 11.19
N VAL A 585 -18.84 -29.87 10.09
CA VAL A 585 -20.02 -30.41 9.40
C VAL A 585 -20.76 -31.43 10.28
N GLU A 586 -20.05 -32.32 10.97
CA GLU A 586 -20.62 -33.32 11.89
C GLU A 586 -21.30 -32.68 13.10
N ASN A 587 -20.78 -31.55 13.58
CA ASN A 587 -21.39 -30.78 14.67
C ASN A 587 -22.48 -29.79 14.20
N GLY A 588 -22.93 -29.88 12.95
CA GLY A 588 -24.01 -29.06 12.40
C GLY A 588 -23.68 -27.56 12.35
N GLY A 589 -22.40 -27.22 12.18
CA GLY A 589 -21.94 -25.83 12.15
C GLY A 589 -22.04 -25.10 13.49
N LYS A 590 -22.20 -25.80 14.61
CA LYS A 590 -22.18 -25.19 15.95
C LYS A 590 -20.76 -24.86 16.39
N GLN A 591 -20.64 -23.90 17.31
CA GLN A 591 -19.38 -23.58 17.96
C GLN A 591 -18.84 -24.82 18.70
N LEU A 592 -17.57 -25.14 18.46
CA LEU A 592 -16.91 -26.27 19.11
C LEU A 592 -16.52 -25.90 20.53
N THR A 593 -16.72 -26.84 21.44
CA THR A 593 -16.18 -26.82 22.81
C THR A 593 -15.10 -27.89 22.92
N GLN A 594 -14.33 -27.88 24.01
CA GLN A 594 -13.31 -28.90 24.26
C GLN A 594 -13.88 -30.34 24.22
N ASP A 595 -15.15 -30.53 24.56
CA ASP A 595 -15.78 -31.85 24.66
C ASP A 595 -16.21 -32.43 23.30
N ASN A 596 -16.47 -31.58 22.30
CA ASN A 596 -16.97 -31.96 20.97
C ASN A 596 -16.03 -31.57 19.81
N GLY A 597 -14.93 -30.87 20.11
CA GLY A 597 -13.84 -30.54 19.18
C GLY A 597 -12.67 -31.53 19.18
N GLY A 598 -12.76 -32.66 19.89
CA GLY A 598 -11.66 -33.61 20.11
C GLY A 598 -10.87 -34.05 18.86
N GLY A 599 -11.54 -34.12 17.70
CA GLY A 599 -10.90 -34.40 16.40
C GLY A 599 -9.91 -33.31 15.97
N ILE A 600 -10.23 -32.03 16.18
CA ILE A 600 -9.35 -30.89 15.81
C ILE A 600 -8.11 -30.86 16.72
N TYR A 601 -8.26 -31.09 18.03
CA TYR A 601 -7.11 -31.16 18.94
C TYR A 601 -6.17 -32.32 18.61
N SER A 602 -6.69 -33.40 18.03
CA SER A 602 -5.89 -34.56 17.62
C SER A 602 -5.00 -34.29 16.41
N LEU A 603 -5.41 -33.38 15.50
CA LEU A 603 -4.62 -32.94 14.34
C LEU A 603 -3.32 -32.23 14.71
N PHE A 604 -3.34 -31.52 15.84
CA PHE A 604 -2.17 -30.81 16.35
C PHE A 604 -1.37 -31.66 17.35
N SER A 605 -1.76 -32.93 17.54
CA SER A 605 -1.09 -33.91 18.40
C SER A 605 -0.26 -34.90 17.59
N ASP A 606 0.76 -34.40 16.88
CA ASP A 606 1.71 -35.27 16.17
C ASP A 606 2.25 -36.35 17.13
N ASP A 607 2.40 -37.59 16.66
CA ASP A 607 2.87 -38.74 17.48
C ASP A 607 4.30 -38.56 18.06
N LYS A 608 5.00 -37.47 17.74
CA LYS A 608 6.18 -36.98 18.48
C LYS A 608 5.84 -36.40 19.88
N TYR A 609 4.63 -35.90 20.09
CA TYR A 609 4.12 -35.43 21.38
C TYR A 609 3.74 -36.60 22.32
N LYS A 610 3.36 -37.77 21.79
CA LYS A 610 2.99 -38.95 22.61
C LYS A 610 4.21 -39.71 23.14
N THR A 611 5.33 -39.76 22.42
CA THR A 611 6.59 -40.33 22.94
C THR A 611 7.10 -39.56 24.15
N ALA A 612 6.96 -38.23 24.15
CA ALA A 612 7.26 -37.41 25.32
C ALA A 612 6.31 -37.64 26.51
N LYS A 613 5.13 -38.25 26.31
CA LYS A 613 4.13 -38.53 27.35
C LYS A 613 4.26 -39.95 27.93
N LYS A 614 4.86 -40.90 27.19
CA LYS A 614 5.18 -42.25 27.70
C LYS A 614 6.48 -42.30 28.51
N GLU A 615 7.44 -41.41 28.26
CA GLU A 615 8.65 -41.31 29.09
C GLU A 615 8.56 -40.28 30.25
N ASN A 616 7.55 -39.40 30.28
CA ASN A 616 7.38 -38.42 31.37
C ASN A 616 6.05 -38.55 32.11
N LYS A 617 5.79 -39.71 32.71
CA LYS A 617 4.82 -39.79 33.82
C LYS A 617 5.33 -39.17 35.13
N ASN A 618 6.62 -38.80 35.21
CA ASN A 618 7.24 -38.23 36.42
C ASN A 618 7.75 -36.79 36.29
N GLN A 619 7.45 -36.06 35.21
CA GLN A 619 7.74 -34.62 35.15
C GLN A 619 6.60 -33.86 34.47
N THR A 620 5.62 -33.44 35.28
CA THR A 620 4.66 -32.39 34.93
C THR A 620 5.38 -31.05 34.87
N LYS A 621 6.09 -30.81 33.77
CA LYS A 621 6.45 -29.46 33.36
C LYS A 621 5.37 -28.95 32.41
N PRO A 622 4.63 -27.87 32.75
CA PRO A 622 3.52 -27.37 31.93
C PRO A 622 3.99 -26.96 30.54
N PHE A 623 3.11 -27.04 29.54
CA PHE A 623 3.34 -26.66 28.13
C PHE A 623 4.09 -25.31 27.99
N LYS A 624 3.81 -24.37 28.90
CA LYS A 624 4.50 -23.09 29.11
C LYS A 624 6.04 -23.19 29.21
N SER A 625 6.57 -24.21 29.89
CA SER A 625 8.01 -24.44 30.03
C SER A 625 8.64 -25.06 28.76
N LYS A 626 7.91 -25.94 28.06
CA LYS A 626 8.35 -26.47 26.77
C LYS A 626 8.37 -25.42 25.68
N LEU A 627 7.39 -24.52 25.64
CA LEU A 627 7.39 -23.40 24.70
C LEU A 627 8.57 -22.46 24.99
N GLN A 628 8.78 -22.08 26.26
CA GLN A 628 9.94 -21.28 26.68
C GLN A 628 11.28 -21.94 26.35
N ASP A 629 11.39 -23.27 26.50
CA ASP A 629 12.59 -24.01 26.14
C ASP A 629 12.78 -24.11 24.62
N VAL A 630 11.70 -24.23 23.83
CA VAL A 630 11.74 -24.21 22.35
C VAL A 630 12.14 -22.83 21.83
N LEU A 631 11.64 -21.76 22.44
CA LEU A 631 11.94 -20.37 22.08
C LEU A 631 13.34 -19.94 22.52
N ARG A 632 13.86 -20.52 23.62
CA ARG A 632 15.27 -20.36 24.03
C ARG A 632 16.24 -21.15 23.15
N ASN A 633 15.80 -22.29 22.61
CA ASN A 633 16.64 -23.20 21.82
C ASN A 633 16.44 -23.06 20.30
N SER A 634 15.44 -22.30 19.84
CA SER A 634 15.28 -21.98 18.43
C SER A 634 16.45 -21.08 18.03
N ASN A 635 17.31 -21.61 17.15
CA ASN A 635 18.31 -20.83 16.42
C ASN A 635 17.57 -19.81 15.53
N LEU A 636 17.06 -18.74 16.14
CA LEU A 636 16.42 -17.59 15.53
C LEU A 636 17.49 -16.78 14.78
N THR A 637 17.96 -17.37 13.69
CA THR A 637 19.02 -16.89 12.81
C THR A 637 18.43 -15.98 11.73
N LYS A 638 17.61 -15.01 12.14
CA LYS A 638 17.27 -13.86 11.30
C LYS A 638 18.14 -12.71 11.79
N GLU A 639 18.90 -12.09 10.89
CA GLU A 639 19.66 -10.88 11.20
C GLU A 639 18.71 -9.85 11.82
N GLY A 640 18.96 -9.49 13.08
CA GLY A 640 18.17 -8.50 13.78
C GLY A 640 16.94 -9.00 14.54
N TYR A 641 16.85 -10.25 15.01
CA TYR A 641 15.93 -10.63 16.11
C TYR A 641 16.71 -10.76 17.44
N SER A 642 16.16 -10.25 18.54
CA SER A 642 16.76 -10.21 19.88
C SER A 642 15.78 -10.79 20.89
N THR A 643 16.04 -12.03 21.29
CA THR A 643 15.28 -12.76 22.30
C THR A 643 15.27 -12.02 23.64
N GLU A 644 16.40 -11.41 24.02
CA GLU A 644 16.50 -10.66 25.28
C GLU A 644 15.55 -9.45 25.34
N ILE A 645 15.45 -8.70 24.24
CA ILE A 645 14.55 -7.53 24.16
C ILE A 645 13.09 -8.01 24.21
N ASP A 646 12.74 -9.07 23.48
CA ASP A 646 11.38 -9.63 23.46
C ASP A 646 10.97 -10.14 24.84
N PHE A 647 11.84 -10.87 25.55
CA PHE A 647 11.56 -11.32 26.92
C PHE A 647 11.36 -10.14 27.88
N ARG A 648 12.19 -9.09 27.79
CA ARG A 648 12.04 -7.90 28.63
C ARG A 648 10.70 -7.19 28.39
N TYR A 649 10.29 -7.05 27.12
CA TYR A 649 8.99 -6.47 26.79
C TYR A 649 7.83 -7.35 27.23
N ALA A 650 7.94 -8.67 27.06
CA ALA A 650 6.92 -9.63 27.46
C ALA A 650 6.72 -9.67 28.97
N ASP A 651 7.81 -9.61 29.75
CA ASP A 651 7.73 -9.56 31.22
C ASP A 651 7.18 -8.21 31.69
N SER A 652 7.58 -7.10 31.05
CA SER A 652 7.05 -5.77 31.35
C SER A 652 5.55 -5.67 31.05
N LEU A 653 5.11 -6.24 29.93
CA LEU A 653 3.71 -6.35 29.56
C LEU A 653 2.94 -7.25 30.53
N ALA A 654 3.48 -8.42 30.89
CA ALA A 654 2.82 -9.33 31.82
C ALA A 654 2.59 -8.66 33.19
N ASN A 655 3.59 -7.97 33.73
CA ASN A 655 3.48 -7.23 34.99
C ASN A 655 2.45 -6.10 34.89
N LEU A 656 2.40 -5.40 33.76
CA LEU A 656 1.42 -4.35 33.50
C LEU A 656 0.00 -4.94 33.44
N LEU A 657 -0.20 -6.03 32.71
CA LEU A 657 -1.51 -6.69 32.58
C LEU A 657 -2.00 -7.24 33.93
N GLU A 658 -1.13 -7.87 34.71
CA GLU A 658 -1.48 -8.33 36.07
C GLU A 658 -1.83 -7.17 37.01
N TYR A 659 -1.26 -5.99 36.80
CA TYR A 659 -1.58 -4.80 37.58
C TYR A 659 -2.91 -4.17 37.16
N ILE A 660 -3.13 -3.97 35.86
CA ILE A 660 -4.35 -3.32 35.33
C ILE A 660 -5.56 -4.22 35.56
N GLU A 661 -5.43 -5.50 35.23
CA GLU A 661 -6.51 -6.49 35.29
C GLU A 661 -6.02 -7.81 35.87
N PRO A 662 -5.94 -7.91 37.22
CA PRO A 662 -5.56 -9.15 37.86
C PRO A 662 -6.60 -10.23 37.55
N VAL A 663 -6.17 -11.27 36.84
CA VAL A 663 -6.96 -12.49 36.68
C VAL A 663 -6.88 -13.25 38.01
N ARG A 664 -7.96 -13.24 38.78
CA ARG A 664 -8.10 -14.18 39.90
C ARG A 664 -8.35 -15.56 39.30
N ASP A 665 -7.47 -16.52 39.62
CA ASP A 665 -7.73 -17.92 39.29
C ASP A 665 -9.05 -18.33 39.97
N LEU A 666 -10.07 -18.59 39.16
CA LEU A 666 -11.29 -19.25 39.61
C LEU A 666 -10.90 -20.71 39.88
N ASN A 667 -10.78 -21.07 41.15
CA ASN A 667 -10.67 -22.46 41.58
C ASN A 667 -11.90 -23.27 41.15
#